data_AF-A0A9D5Y5H3-F1
#
_entry.id   AF-A0A9D5Y5H3-F1
#
_cell.length_a   1.000
_cell.length_b   1.000
_cell.length_c   1.000
_cell.angle_alpha   90.00
_cell.angle_beta   90.00
_cell.angle_gamma   90.00
#
_symmetry.space_group_name_H-M   'P 1'
#
loop_
_entity.id
_entity.type
_entity.pdbx_description
1 polymer ?
#
loop_
_entity_poly.entity_id
_entity_poly.type
_entity_poly.pdbx_seq_one_letter_code
_entity_poly.pdbx_strand_id
1 'polypeptide(L)'
;MIFKCKMCGATLEVQAGETVARCAYCNTPQTLPRLSDERSANLYDRAGHFRRNNEFDKAAAIYESILAEQPDDAEAYWSLVLCRYGIEYVQDPATKRRLPTVNRAQFTAVFDDENYKAALQHADAAQRKVYEAEAEAINGIQRGILEISQREEPFDVFVCYKETDQNGRRTHDSVLAQELYYQLKQEGFRVFFSRITLEDKLGTAYEPYIFAALQSAKVMVVLGTDAAHFNAVWVKNEWSRYLALIKNGAKKVLIPAYRDMDPYDLPEEFSHLQAQDMSKLGFMQDLVRGIKKIVGAAKETPAQAAPAAQAAPAVQVAAPAATVTALLRRATLFLEDGDFENADEYCEKALDQDPENGEAYLVKLLVELSLRSRDGLATAKACFTESGNYQKAMRFGNEALKKQLTAYAKAARAHEEKLADEALRQRFQSAMTEIGRQPLGEEKCNAARNLLDKMKFYRDKDLIGEMLPTWEEQVAQYQADLEVAKDKALEERLKKDLHFVKTSHDHAMALGIAKRLLQELQEHASKPYAAAMIPECEQALDAVKEKIKQEEALAKEKAKAEKKRITVIAIVALAAVLLAIASGLIVNAVKHEKIDGIKYEKANGAYRVVDVNTNKIGTEVVIPAEIKGKPVTGIGVRAFSECSRQTSIIIPDSVTSIGASAFYGCRRLTSITLPFVGATLNGADNTHFGYIFGASEHSMNEDYVPSSLKTVVITGGASIDNDAFSGCSGLTTIVIPDSVTNIDYRAFYNCSGLTSITIPDSVTSIGSYAFRGCSRLTTVTFGENSQLTSIGYGAFCDCSGLTFITIPNNVTIIDLYAFCYCDNLTSITIPDSVTSIGNYAFSGCFELTTVYYGGSASDWNEIAIGSYNYELNSATRYYYSATEPTEAGRWWHYDQNGKPAIWP
;
A
#
# COMPACT_ATOMS: atom_id res chain seq x y z
N MET A 1 -40.09 17.86 1.74
CA MET A 1 -39.76 17.60 0.31
C MET A 1 -38.34 17.06 0.26
N ILE A 2 -38.01 16.21 -0.71
CA ILE A 2 -36.65 15.66 -0.86
C ILE A 2 -35.89 16.53 -1.87
N PHE A 3 -34.78 17.12 -1.46
CA PHE A 3 -33.94 17.99 -2.31
C PHE A 3 -32.48 17.55 -2.24
N LYS A 4 -31.69 17.69 -3.30
CA LYS A 4 -30.26 17.35 -3.24
C LYS A 4 -29.40 18.57 -2.90
N CYS A 5 -28.42 18.35 -2.04
CA CYS A 5 -27.40 19.34 -1.73
C CYS A 5 -26.68 19.80 -3.01
N LYS A 6 -26.68 21.12 -3.28
CA LYS A 6 -26.00 21.69 -4.46
C LYS A 6 -24.48 21.50 -4.43
N MET A 7 -23.90 21.32 -3.25
CA MET A 7 -22.45 21.13 -3.08
C MET A 7 -21.98 19.67 -3.14
N CYS A 8 -22.68 18.73 -2.49
CA CYS A 8 -22.24 17.32 -2.41
C CYS A 8 -23.20 16.30 -3.04
N GLY A 9 -24.40 16.69 -3.44
CA GLY A 9 -25.40 15.80 -4.04
C GLY A 9 -26.16 14.89 -3.06
N ALA A 10 -25.85 14.94 -1.75
CA ALA A 10 -26.57 14.19 -0.73
C ALA A 10 -28.02 14.68 -0.56
N THR A 11 -28.90 13.79 -0.15
CA THR A 11 -30.31 14.07 0.10
C THR A 11 -30.49 14.96 1.33
N LEU A 12 -31.30 16.02 1.18
CA LEU A 12 -31.69 16.95 2.23
C LEU A 12 -33.17 16.73 2.54
N GLU A 13 -33.44 16.47 3.82
CA GLU A 13 -34.79 16.45 4.37
C GLU A 13 -35.13 17.87 4.84
N VAL A 14 -36.13 18.48 4.20
CA VAL A 14 -36.48 19.89 4.42
C VAL A 14 -37.93 20.00 4.92
N GLN A 15 -38.15 20.83 5.95
CA GLN A 15 -39.48 21.14 6.48
C GLN A 15 -40.19 22.20 5.63
N ALA A 16 -41.53 22.13 5.57
CA ALA A 16 -42.30 23.05 4.75
C ALA A 16 -42.14 24.51 5.23
N GLY A 17 -41.65 25.40 4.34
CA GLY A 17 -41.44 26.83 4.63
C GLY A 17 -40.01 27.20 5.00
N GLU A 18 -39.08 26.25 5.13
CA GLU A 18 -37.65 26.55 5.30
C GLU A 18 -37.00 26.97 3.98
N THR A 19 -36.22 28.04 4.02
CA THR A 19 -35.50 28.60 2.85
C THR A 19 -33.98 28.42 2.94
N VAL A 20 -33.49 27.95 4.10
CA VAL A 20 -32.10 27.55 4.35
C VAL A 20 -32.08 26.27 5.19
N ALA A 21 -31.28 25.30 4.78
CA ALA A 21 -31.05 24.05 5.51
C ALA A 21 -29.55 23.77 5.64
N ARG A 22 -29.15 22.86 6.53
CA ARG A 22 -27.76 22.43 6.68
C ARG A 22 -27.61 21.00 6.19
N CYS A 23 -26.65 20.74 5.32
CA CYS A 23 -26.44 19.39 4.79
C CYS A 23 -25.84 18.47 5.85
N ALA A 24 -26.49 17.33 6.14
CA ALA A 24 -26.00 16.36 7.11
C ALA A 24 -24.69 15.66 6.69
N TYR A 25 -24.39 15.62 5.38
CA TYR A 25 -23.20 14.95 4.84
C TYR A 25 -21.97 15.87 4.75
N CYS A 26 -22.11 17.05 4.13
CA CYS A 26 -20.98 17.98 3.96
C CYS A 26 -20.98 19.15 4.96
N ASN A 27 -21.95 19.19 5.87
CA ASN A 27 -22.05 20.15 6.97
C ASN A 27 -21.97 21.62 6.54
N THR A 28 -22.39 21.93 5.30
CA THR A 28 -22.46 23.31 4.78
C THR A 28 -23.90 23.83 4.78
N PRO A 29 -24.10 25.14 5.02
CA PRO A 29 -25.40 25.77 4.84
C PRO A 29 -25.80 25.72 3.37
N GLN A 30 -27.06 25.44 3.09
CA GLN A 30 -27.65 25.33 1.75
C GLN A 30 -28.88 26.22 1.71
N THR A 31 -28.91 27.13 0.75
CA THR A 31 -30.12 27.86 0.40
C THR A 31 -31.02 26.96 -0.46
N LEU A 32 -32.32 27.09 -0.26
CA LEU A 32 -33.33 26.24 -0.88
C LEU A 32 -34.17 27.06 -1.87
N PRO A 33 -34.50 26.49 -3.04
CA PRO A 33 -35.35 27.16 -4.02
C PRO A 33 -36.82 27.16 -3.59
N ARG A 34 -37.64 28.04 -4.19
CA ARG A 34 -39.09 28.03 -3.96
C ARG A 34 -39.74 26.93 -4.79
N LEU A 35 -39.89 25.76 -4.18
CA LEU A 35 -40.50 24.61 -4.86
C LEU A 35 -42.03 24.74 -4.90
N SER A 36 -42.58 25.00 -6.08
CA SER A 36 -44.03 25.03 -6.35
C SER A 36 -44.59 23.68 -6.81
N ASP A 37 -43.76 22.83 -7.42
CA ASP A 37 -44.11 21.49 -7.91
C ASP A 37 -42.90 20.53 -8.00
N GLU A 38 -43.16 19.24 -8.25
CA GLU A 38 -42.10 18.22 -8.44
C GLU A 38 -41.26 18.46 -9.70
N ARG A 39 -41.80 19.17 -10.70
CA ARG A 39 -41.10 19.46 -11.95
C ARG A 39 -39.92 20.42 -11.70
N SER A 40 -40.16 21.46 -10.90
CA SER A 40 -39.17 22.44 -10.49
C SER A 40 -38.06 21.79 -9.66
N ALA A 41 -38.39 20.89 -8.71
CA ALA A 41 -37.40 20.12 -7.94
C ALA A 41 -36.46 19.30 -8.85
N ASN A 42 -37.01 18.63 -9.87
CA ASN A 42 -36.23 17.85 -10.84
C ASN A 42 -35.30 18.73 -11.70
N LEU A 43 -35.73 19.95 -12.06
CA LEU A 43 -34.88 20.90 -12.81
C LEU A 43 -33.67 21.35 -11.98
N TYR A 44 -33.86 21.68 -10.70
CA TYR A 44 -32.75 22.02 -9.80
C TYR A 44 -31.79 20.85 -9.57
N ASP A 45 -32.31 19.64 -9.38
CA ASP A 45 -31.49 18.43 -9.23
C ASP A 45 -30.60 18.18 -10.46
N ARG A 46 -31.18 18.36 -11.66
CA ARG A 46 -30.47 18.22 -12.93
C ARG A 46 -29.43 19.33 -13.13
N ALA A 47 -29.79 20.58 -12.84
CA ALA A 47 -28.86 21.71 -12.91
C ALA A 47 -27.70 21.57 -11.92
N GLY A 48 -27.99 21.12 -10.70
CA GLY A 48 -26.99 20.81 -9.67
C GLY A 48 -26.04 19.68 -10.07
N HIS A 49 -26.52 18.65 -10.76
CA HIS A 49 -25.67 17.59 -11.32
C HIS A 49 -24.67 18.15 -12.34
N PHE A 50 -25.12 18.93 -13.32
CA PHE A 50 -24.23 19.55 -14.30
C PHE A 50 -23.19 20.45 -13.65
N ARG A 51 -23.58 21.22 -12.63
CA ARG A 51 -22.65 22.07 -11.88
C ARG A 51 -21.56 21.30 -11.15
N ARG A 52 -21.90 20.17 -10.51
CA ARG A 52 -20.91 19.32 -9.81
C ARG A 52 -19.93 18.62 -10.75
N ASN A 53 -20.28 18.50 -12.03
CA ASN A 53 -19.42 17.97 -13.09
C ASN A 53 -18.69 19.08 -13.87
N ASN A 54 -18.71 20.32 -13.38
CA ASN A 54 -18.10 21.50 -14.01
C ASN A 54 -18.68 21.87 -15.40
N GLU A 55 -19.91 21.44 -15.70
CA GLU A 55 -20.67 21.76 -16.92
C GLU A 55 -21.56 22.99 -16.71
N PHE A 56 -20.94 24.14 -16.40
CA PHE A 56 -21.63 25.35 -15.95
C PHE A 56 -22.62 25.94 -16.95
N ASP A 57 -22.35 25.86 -18.26
CA ASP A 57 -23.22 26.45 -19.28
C ASP A 57 -24.53 25.66 -19.44
N LYS A 58 -24.47 24.33 -19.33
CA LYS A 58 -25.66 23.47 -19.30
C LYS A 58 -26.49 23.72 -18.04
N ALA A 59 -25.82 23.93 -16.91
CA ALA A 59 -26.51 24.27 -15.67
C ALA A 59 -27.18 25.66 -15.76
N ALA A 60 -26.48 26.66 -16.32
CA ALA A 60 -27.00 28.02 -16.50
C ALA A 60 -28.26 28.06 -17.36
N ALA A 61 -28.27 27.34 -18.50
CA ALA A 61 -29.44 27.26 -19.37
C ALA A 61 -30.69 26.71 -18.64
N ILE A 62 -30.51 25.78 -17.70
CA ILE A 62 -31.62 25.27 -16.89
C ILE A 62 -32.10 26.32 -15.88
N TYR A 63 -31.19 27.03 -15.19
CA TYR A 63 -31.57 28.10 -14.27
C TYR A 63 -32.27 29.27 -14.98
N GLU A 64 -31.84 29.64 -16.19
CA GLU A 64 -32.53 30.61 -17.04
C GLU A 64 -33.95 30.16 -17.39
N SER A 65 -34.13 28.87 -17.71
CA SER A 65 -35.47 28.31 -17.95
C SER A 65 -36.36 28.33 -16.72
N ILE A 66 -35.79 28.14 -15.52
CA ILE A 66 -36.51 28.26 -14.25
C ILE A 66 -36.95 29.71 -14.05
N LEU A 67 -36.06 30.69 -14.27
CA LEU A 67 -36.39 32.12 -14.13
C LEU A 67 -37.41 32.61 -15.15
N ALA A 68 -37.47 31.99 -16.33
CA ALA A 68 -38.51 32.29 -17.31
C ALA A 68 -39.92 31.90 -16.83
N GLU A 69 -40.01 30.85 -15.99
CA GLU A 69 -41.27 30.42 -15.37
C GLU A 69 -41.51 31.10 -14.00
N GLN A 70 -40.44 31.38 -13.24
CA GLN A 70 -40.47 31.94 -11.88
C GLN A 70 -39.45 33.10 -11.73
N PRO A 71 -39.83 34.33 -12.13
CA PRO A 71 -38.91 35.47 -12.15
C PRO A 71 -38.48 35.97 -10.76
N ASP A 72 -39.11 35.51 -9.68
CA ASP A 72 -38.82 35.90 -8.31
C ASP A 72 -38.06 34.84 -7.51
N ASP A 73 -37.50 33.81 -8.17
CA ASP A 73 -36.68 32.79 -7.49
C ASP A 73 -35.24 33.27 -7.25
N ALA A 74 -34.95 33.58 -5.98
CA ALA A 74 -33.64 34.04 -5.54
C ALA A 74 -32.52 33.00 -5.73
N GLU A 75 -32.82 31.70 -5.62
CA GLU A 75 -31.84 30.62 -5.72
C GLU A 75 -31.41 30.38 -7.15
N ALA A 76 -32.32 30.54 -8.13
CA ALA A 76 -31.96 30.47 -9.54
C ALA A 76 -31.02 31.62 -9.94
N TYR A 77 -31.31 32.86 -9.51
CA TYR A 77 -30.40 33.99 -9.72
C TYR A 77 -29.03 33.75 -9.09
N TRP A 78 -28.97 33.31 -7.82
CA TRP A 78 -27.70 33.00 -7.17
C TRP A 78 -26.95 31.85 -7.86
N SER A 79 -27.67 30.83 -8.30
CA SER A 79 -27.06 29.70 -9.02
C SER A 79 -26.48 30.11 -10.38
N LEU A 80 -27.06 31.11 -11.06
CA LEU A 80 -26.48 31.70 -12.26
C LEU A 80 -25.16 32.44 -11.97
N VAL A 81 -25.06 33.15 -10.84
CA VAL A 81 -23.80 33.75 -10.39
C VAL A 81 -22.75 32.66 -10.20
N LEU A 82 -23.09 31.58 -9.49
CA LEU A 82 -22.17 30.46 -9.26
C LEU A 82 -21.71 29.79 -10.57
N CYS A 83 -22.60 29.63 -11.56
CA CYS A 83 -22.21 29.13 -12.89
C CYS A 83 -21.29 30.11 -13.64
N ARG A 84 -21.58 31.41 -13.57
CA ARG A 84 -20.84 32.47 -14.25
C ARG A 84 -19.41 32.61 -13.74
N TYR A 85 -19.21 32.49 -12.43
CA TYR A 85 -17.89 32.48 -11.80
C TYR A 85 -17.24 31.09 -11.77
N GLY A 86 -17.93 30.06 -12.28
CA GLY A 86 -17.41 28.70 -12.37
C GLY A 86 -17.08 28.12 -10.99
N ILE A 87 -17.98 28.32 -10.03
CA ILE A 87 -17.75 27.94 -8.64
C ILE A 87 -17.91 26.44 -8.48
N GLU A 88 -16.77 25.79 -8.25
CA GLU A 88 -16.67 24.41 -7.82
C GLU A 88 -16.51 24.38 -6.30
N TYR A 89 -17.01 23.32 -5.67
CA TYR A 89 -16.98 23.17 -4.23
C TYR A 89 -16.14 21.96 -3.87
N VAL A 90 -14.88 22.20 -3.51
CA VAL A 90 -13.91 21.15 -3.17
C VAL A 90 -14.03 20.80 -1.69
N GLN A 91 -13.98 19.51 -1.35
CA GLN A 91 -14.07 19.10 0.05
C GLN A 91 -12.74 19.33 0.76
N ASP A 92 -12.78 20.11 1.81
CA ASP A 92 -11.68 20.26 2.74
C ASP A 92 -11.52 18.94 3.54
N PRO A 93 -10.36 18.26 3.44
CA PRO A 93 -10.12 17.00 4.13
C PRO A 93 -10.28 17.09 5.64
N ALA A 94 -9.95 18.26 6.23
CA ALA A 94 -9.94 18.52 7.67
C ALA A 94 -11.34 18.86 8.20
N THR A 95 -12.04 19.81 7.57
CA THR A 95 -13.35 20.26 8.09
C THR A 95 -14.53 19.52 7.50
N LYS A 96 -14.30 18.66 6.48
CA LYS A 96 -15.33 18.04 5.60
C LYS A 96 -16.26 19.04 4.91
N ARG A 97 -16.07 20.34 5.13
CA ARG A 97 -16.81 21.42 4.48
C ARG A 97 -16.40 21.50 3.03
N ARG A 98 -17.32 22.02 2.23
CA ARG A 98 -17.12 22.26 0.81
C ARG A 98 -16.72 23.73 0.65
N LEU A 99 -15.46 23.97 0.30
CA LEU A 99 -14.91 25.32 0.09
C LEU A 99 -15.04 25.71 -1.39
N PRO A 100 -15.43 26.95 -1.71
CA PRO A 100 -15.53 27.40 -3.08
C PRO A 100 -14.14 27.54 -3.71
N THR A 101 -13.99 27.10 -4.95
CA THR A 101 -12.89 27.42 -5.86
C THR A 101 -13.46 28.14 -7.07
N VAL A 102 -12.70 29.10 -7.59
CA VAL A 102 -13.11 29.90 -8.76
C VAL A 102 -12.39 29.34 -9.98
N ASN A 103 -13.14 28.76 -10.92
CA ASN A 103 -12.61 28.23 -12.19
C ASN A 103 -12.93 29.13 -13.40
N ARG A 104 -13.72 30.20 -13.21
CA ARG A 104 -14.00 31.21 -14.26
C ARG A 104 -13.84 32.61 -13.69
N ALA A 105 -12.60 32.99 -13.38
CA ALA A 105 -12.29 34.30 -12.82
C ALA A 105 -12.68 35.45 -13.75
N GLN A 106 -13.02 36.60 -13.16
CA GLN A 106 -13.45 37.83 -13.84
C GLN A 106 -12.75 39.06 -13.26
N PHE A 107 -12.88 40.22 -13.90
CA PHE A 107 -12.42 41.50 -13.31
C PHE A 107 -13.48 42.17 -12.45
N THR A 108 -14.76 41.94 -12.75
CA THR A 108 -15.89 42.49 -12.00
C THR A 108 -16.06 41.75 -10.68
N ALA A 109 -16.18 42.51 -9.59
CA ALA A 109 -16.50 41.95 -8.29
C ALA A 109 -17.88 41.28 -8.36
N VAL A 110 -18.05 40.18 -7.62
CA VAL A 110 -19.34 39.46 -7.53
C VAL A 110 -20.48 40.41 -7.11
N PHE A 111 -20.16 41.41 -6.30
CA PHE A 111 -21.10 42.41 -5.81
C PHE A 111 -21.72 43.29 -6.91
N ASP A 112 -21.03 43.41 -8.06
CA ASP A 112 -21.51 44.20 -9.19
C ASP A 112 -22.40 43.40 -10.15
N ASP A 113 -22.49 42.07 -9.98
CA ASP A 113 -23.28 41.20 -10.86
C ASP A 113 -24.79 41.46 -10.71
N GLU A 114 -25.48 41.64 -11.83
CA GLU A 114 -26.91 41.92 -11.85
C GLU A 114 -27.75 40.75 -11.29
N ASN A 115 -27.31 39.50 -11.49
CA ASN A 115 -27.99 38.33 -10.90
C ASN A 115 -27.72 38.23 -9.39
N TYR A 116 -26.56 38.69 -8.90
CA TYR A 116 -26.33 38.79 -7.46
C TYR A 116 -27.29 39.80 -6.82
N LYS A 117 -27.41 40.99 -7.42
CA LYS A 117 -28.36 42.02 -6.95
C LYS A 117 -29.80 41.52 -6.98
N ALA A 118 -30.20 40.83 -8.05
CA ALA A 118 -31.52 40.20 -8.17
C ALA A 118 -31.73 39.10 -7.11
N ALA A 119 -30.74 38.25 -6.86
CA ALA A 119 -30.80 37.23 -5.81
C ALA A 119 -31.04 37.87 -4.44
N LEU A 120 -30.31 38.95 -4.09
CA LEU A 120 -30.52 39.65 -2.83
C LEU A 120 -31.89 40.34 -2.75
N GLN A 121 -32.41 40.87 -3.86
CA GLN A 121 -33.72 41.51 -3.91
C GLN A 121 -34.85 40.53 -3.62
N HIS A 122 -34.76 39.31 -4.13
CA HIS A 122 -35.79 38.28 -3.99
C HIS A 122 -35.59 37.36 -2.78
N ALA A 123 -34.41 37.37 -2.16
CA ALA A 123 -34.07 36.58 -0.97
C ALA A 123 -34.79 37.07 0.30
N ASP A 124 -35.15 36.13 1.17
CA ASP A 124 -35.48 36.46 2.56
C ASP A 124 -34.23 36.75 3.40
N ALA A 125 -34.43 37.13 4.67
CA ALA A 125 -33.34 37.49 5.57
C ALA A 125 -32.35 36.35 5.83
N ALA A 126 -32.79 35.09 5.80
CA ALA A 126 -31.92 33.93 6.05
C ALA A 126 -31.09 33.60 4.81
N GLN A 127 -31.71 33.59 3.62
CA GLN A 127 -31.04 33.37 2.33
C GLN A 127 -30.04 34.49 2.04
N ARG A 128 -30.42 35.75 2.27
CA ARG A 128 -29.55 36.92 2.06
C ARG A 128 -28.23 36.79 2.80
N LYS A 129 -28.27 36.39 4.06
CA LYS A 129 -27.06 36.19 4.88
C LYS A 129 -26.12 35.12 4.31
N VAL A 130 -26.67 34.06 3.71
CA VAL A 130 -25.84 33.01 3.08
C VAL A 130 -25.25 33.51 1.76
N TYR A 131 -26.04 34.19 0.92
CA TYR A 131 -25.55 34.75 -0.34
C TYR A 131 -24.46 35.79 -0.15
N GLU A 132 -24.61 36.69 0.83
CA GLU A 132 -23.58 37.68 1.18
C GLU A 132 -22.28 37.00 1.63
N ALA A 133 -22.35 36.01 2.52
CA ALA A 133 -21.18 35.28 3.01
C ALA A 133 -20.48 34.48 1.89
N GLU A 134 -21.23 33.82 1.00
CA GLU A 134 -20.65 33.12 -0.15
C GLU A 134 -20.05 34.11 -1.17
N ALA A 135 -20.70 35.25 -1.42
CA ALA A 135 -20.19 36.29 -2.32
C ALA A 135 -18.89 36.92 -1.79
N GLU A 136 -18.79 37.19 -0.48
CA GLU A 136 -17.56 37.65 0.16
C GLU A 136 -16.41 36.65 -0.02
N ALA A 137 -16.68 35.35 0.19
CA ALA A 137 -15.68 34.30 0.01
C ALA A 137 -15.19 34.21 -1.44
N ILE A 138 -16.12 34.22 -2.41
CA ILE A 138 -15.79 34.20 -3.84
C ILE A 138 -14.97 35.43 -4.23
N ASN A 139 -15.39 36.62 -3.79
CA ASN A 139 -14.69 37.86 -4.10
C ASN A 139 -13.27 37.90 -3.49
N GLY A 140 -13.09 37.35 -2.29
CA GLY A 140 -11.77 37.19 -1.67
C GLY A 140 -10.82 36.31 -2.50
N ILE A 141 -11.31 35.15 -2.96
CA ILE A 141 -10.54 34.26 -3.85
C ILE A 141 -10.20 34.96 -5.16
N GLN A 142 -11.18 35.64 -5.76
CA GLN A 142 -11.01 36.37 -7.02
C GLN A 142 -9.95 37.47 -6.92
N ARG A 143 -9.90 38.20 -5.79
CA ARG A 143 -8.82 39.18 -5.54
C ARG A 143 -7.44 38.53 -5.55
N GLY A 144 -7.28 37.39 -4.88
CA GLY A 144 -6.02 36.65 -4.89
C GLY A 144 -5.62 36.19 -6.29
N ILE A 145 -6.57 35.72 -7.09
CA ILE A 145 -6.35 35.35 -8.50
C ILE A 145 -5.87 36.57 -9.32
N LEU A 146 -6.53 37.72 -9.17
CA LEU A 146 -6.16 38.95 -9.88
C LEU A 146 -4.78 39.46 -9.47
N GLU A 147 -4.43 39.38 -8.19
CA GLU A 147 -3.11 39.79 -7.68
C GLU A 147 -1.97 38.95 -8.27
N ILE A 148 -2.14 37.63 -8.38
CA ILE A 148 -1.16 36.74 -9.01
C ILE A 148 -1.13 36.97 -10.53
N SER A 149 -2.30 37.05 -11.17
CA SER A 149 -2.42 37.26 -12.62
C SER A 149 -1.77 38.56 -13.09
N GLN A 150 -1.80 39.63 -12.29
CA GLN A 150 -1.18 40.91 -12.62
C GLN A 150 0.36 40.88 -12.57
N ARG A 151 0.95 39.91 -11.86
CA ARG A 151 2.41 39.73 -11.79
C ARG A 151 2.95 38.91 -12.96
N GLU A 152 2.08 38.18 -13.65
CA GLU A 152 2.44 37.43 -14.84
C GLU A 152 2.72 38.37 -16.02
N GLU A 153 3.81 38.12 -16.73
CA GLU A 153 4.03 38.83 -18.00
C GLU A 153 2.90 38.45 -19.01
N PRO A 154 2.66 39.25 -20.05
CA PRO A 154 1.66 38.93 -21.06
C PRO A 154 2.03 37.70 -21.89
N PHE A 155 1.03 36.90 -22.27
CA PHE A 155 1.15 35.84 -23.27
C PHE A 155 0.71 36.38 -24.64
N ASP A 156 1.33 35.88 -25.72
CA ASP A 156 0.95 36.20 -27.10
C ASP A 156 -0.06 35.19 -27.64
N VAL A 157 0.13 33.90 -27.32
CA VAL A 157 -0.63 32.77 -27.84
C VAL A 157 -1.09 31.85 -26.72
N PHE A 158 -2.34 31.40 -26.78
CA PHE A 158 -2.90 30.37 -25.90
C PHE A 158 -3.11 29.07 -26.70
N VAL A 159 -2.53 27.96 -26.26
CA VAL A 159 -2.74 26.64 -26.88
C VAL A 159 -3.71 25.83 -26.02
N CYS A 160 -4.86 25.49 -26.58
CA CYS A 160 -5.94 24.76 -25.91
C CYS A 160 -6.15 23.39 -26.56
N TYR A 161 -6.12 22.32 -25.77
CA TYR A 161 -6.16 20.93 -26.26
C TYR A 161 -6.51 19.96 -25.11
N LYS A 162 -6.86 18.72 -25.43
CA LYS A 162 -7.10 17.67 -24.41
C LYS A 162 -5.78 16.99 -24.04
N GLU A 163 -5.32 17.09 -22.79
CA GLU A 163 -4.04 16.51 -22.36
C GLU A 163 -4.05 14.97 -22.28
N THR A 164 -5.01 14.41 -21.54
CA THR A 164 -5.10 12.96 -21.26
C THR A 164 -6.42 12.34 -21.72
N ASP A 165 -6.38 11.06 -22.07
CA ASP A 165 -7.55 10.23 -22.32
C ASP A 165 -8.19 9.70 -21.00
N GLN A 166 -9.22 8.87 -21.12
CA GLN A 166 -9.95 8.30 -19.99
C GLN A 166 -9.10 7.37 -19.10
N ASN A 167 -7.95 6.91 -19.60
CA ASN A 167 -7.01 6.02 -18.91
C ASN A 167 -5.79 6.77 -18.36
N GLY A 168 -5.78 8.11 -18.42
CA GLY A 168 -4.66 8.94 -17.98
C GLY A 168 -3.47 8.95 -18.95
N ARG A 169 -3.61 8.40 -20.16
CA ARG A 169 -2.55 8.42 -21.17
C ARG A 169 -2.61 9.71 -21.99
N ARG A 170 -1.46 10.14 -22.49
CA ARG A 170 -1.33 11.35 -23.29
C ARG A 170 -2.04 11.19 -24.65
N THR A 171 -2.85 12.18 -25.03
CA THR A 171 -3.56 12.16 -26.32
C THR A 171 -2.64 12.55 -27.48
N HIS A 172 -3.07 12.27 -28.71
CA HIS A 172 -2.41 12.77 -29.93
C HIS A 172 -2.44 14.31 -30.01
N ASP A 173 -3.50 14.95 -29.49
CA ASP A 173 -3.61 16.42 -29.43
C ASP A 173 -2.50 17.04 -28.60
N SER A 174 -2.11 16.40 -27.49
CA SER A 174 -1.01 16.84 -26.64
C SER A 174 0.34 16.80 -27.39
N VAL A 175 0.53 15.85 -28.30
CA VAL A 175 1.72 15.79 -29.17
C VAL A 175 1.75 16.95 -30.16
N LEU A 176 0.62 17.20 -30.84
CA LEU A 176 0.51 18.29 -31.80
C LEU A 176 0.62 19.67 -31.13
N ALA A 177 0.05 19.82 -29.93
CA ALA A 177 0.15 21.02 -29.13
C ALA A 177 1.59 21.32 -28.70
N GLN A 178 2.35 20.28 -28.35
CA GLN A 178 3.77 20.39 -28.01
C GLN A 178 4.60 20.83 -29.23
N GLU A 179 4.34 20.26 -30.40
CA GLU A 179 5.02 20.67 -31.65
C GLU A 179 4.75 22.15 -31.97
N LEU A 180 3.48 22.58 -31.87
CA LEU A 180 3.08 23.97 -32.09
C LEU A 180 3.76 24.92 -31.10
N TYR A 181 3.80 24.54 -29.83
CA TYR A 181 4.46 25.31 -28.78
C TYR A 181 5.91 25.59 -29.13
N TYR A 182 6.70 24.58 -29.51
CA TYR A 182 8.11 24.79 -29.84
C TYR A 182 8.32 25.66 -31.08
N GLN A 183 7.50 25.50 -32.12
CA GLN A 183 7.60 26.36 -33.32
C GLN A 183 7.27 27.82 -33.00
N LEU A 184 6.24 28.08 -32.19
CA LEU A 184 5.91 29.43 -31.74
C LEU A 184 6.99 30.04 -30.82
N LYS A 185 7.58 29.22 -29.93
CA LYS A 185 8.71 29.66 -29.09
C LYS A 185 9.95 30.01 -29.93
N GLN A 186 10.23 29.27 -31.01
CA GLN A 186 11.33 29.58 -31.93
C GLN A 186 11.16 30.91 -32.64
N GLU A 187 9.92 31.30 -32.95
CA GLU A 187 9.57 32.62 -33.51
C GLU A 187 9.54 33.74 -32.45
N GLY A 188 9.83 33.42 -31.19
CA GLY A 188 9.96 34.39 -30.09
C GLY A 188 8.66 34.72 -29.35
N PHE A 189 7.56 33.99 -29.58
CA PHE A 189 6.30 34.21 -28.87
C PHE A 189 6.36 33.73 -27.41
N ARG A 190 5.60 34.39 -26.54
CA ARG A 190 5.28 33.87 -25.20
C ARG A 190 3.98 33.07 -25.29
N VAL A 191 4.07 31.77 -25.07
CA VAL A 191 2.98 30.82 -25.34
C VAL A 191 2.51 30.22 -24.03
N PHE A 192 1.20 30.28 -23.77
CA PHE A 192 0.58 29.50 -22.71
C PHE A 192 0.34 28.08 -23.20
N PHE A 193 1.01 27.12 -22.57
CA PHE A 193 0.89 25.70 -22.83
C PHE A 193 0.77 24.98 -21.50
N SER A 194 -0.44 24.52 -21.16
CA SER A 194 -0.81 24.07 -19.82
C SER A 194 0.20 23.10 -19.20
N ARG A 195 0.73 22.15 -19.96
CA ARG A 195 1.72 21.17 -19.48
C ARG A 195 3.02 21.78 -18.96
N ILE A 196 3.51 22.86 -19.58
CA ILE A 196 4.76 23.52 -19.17
C ILE A 196 4.46 24.69 -18.23
N THR A 197 3.43 25.49 -18.54
CA THR A 197 3.10 26.69 -17.76
C THR A 197 2.57 26.36 -16.37
N LEU A 198 1.99 25.17 -16.15
CA LEU A 198 1.39 24.77 -14.87
C LEU A 198 2.13 23.60 -14.20
N GLU A 199 3.28 23.17 -14.72
CA GLU A 199 3.99 21.94 -14.30
C GLU A 199 4.33 21.90 -12.81
N ASP A 200 4.69 23.04 -12.24
CA ASP A 200 5.11 23.20 -10.85
C ASP A 200 3.98 23.70 -9.92
N LYS A 201 2.73 23.73 -10.42
CA LYS A 201 1.58 24.29 -9.70
C LYS A 201 0.62 23.18 -9.24
N LEU A 202 -0.01 23.40 -8.07
CA LEU A 202 -1.14 22.60 -7.62
C LEU A 202 -2.40 22.94 -8.43
N GLY A 203 -3.27 21.96 -8.69
CA GLY A 203 -4.46 22.13 -9.53
C GLY A 203 -5.41 23.25 -9.11
N THR A 204 -5.53 23.49 -7.80
CA THR A 204 -6.33 24.59 -7.23
C THR A 204 -5.70 25.98 -7.43
N ALA A 205 -4.45 26.05 -7.89
CA ALA A 205 -3.70 27.27 -8.16
C ALA A 205 -3.52 27.55 -9.66
N TYR A 206 -4.21 26.82 -10.55
CA TYR A 206 -4.09 26.99 -12.02
C TYR A 206 -4.76 28.26 -12.55
N GLU A 207 -5.94 28.61 -12.02
CA GLU A 207 -6.78 29.68 -12.57
C GLU A 207 -6.10 31.05 -12.71
N PRO A 208 -5.24 31.53 -11.78
CA PRO A 208 -4.51 32.80 -11.97
C PRO A 208 -3.70 32.87 -13.26
N TYR A 209 -3.04 31.77 -13.63
CA TYR A 209 -2.18 31.69 -14.81
C TYR A 209 -3.02 31.52 -16.09
N ILE A 210 -4.07 30.72 -16.02
CA ILE A 210 -5.04 30.56 -17.12
C ILE A 210 -5.72 31.90 -17.41
N PHE A 211 -6.18 32.59 -16.37
CA PHE A 211 -6.81 33.91 -16.48
C PHE A 211 -5.85 34.94 -17.08
N ALA A 212 -4.60 34.99 -16.61
CA ALA A 212 -3.56 35.87 -17.18
C ALA A 212 -3.39 35.61 -18.69
N ALA A 213 -3.32 34.34 -19.09
CA ALA A 213 -3.17 33.95 -20.49
C ALA A 213 -4.40 34.27 -21.35
N LEU A 214 -5.62 33.99 -20.88
CA LEU A 214 -6.85 34.34 -21.59
C LEU A 214 -6.95 35.85 -21.86
N GLN A 215 -6.53 36.67 -20.89
CA GLN A 215 -6.60 38.13 -21.01
C GLN A 215 -5.51 38.70 -21.92
N SER A 216 -4.28 38.21 -21.81
CA SER A 216 -3.15 38.74 -22.58
C SER A 216 -3.04 38.17 -24.00
N ALA A 217 -3.30 36.87 -24.20
CA ALA A 217 -3.12 36.21 -25.49
C ALA A 217 -4.02 36.82 -26.56
N LYS A 218 -3.42 37.17 -27.70
CA LYS A 218 -4.12 37.71 -28.87
C LYS A 218 -4.69 36.62 -29.76
N VAL A 219 -4.06 35.45 -29.74
CA VAL A 219 -4.50 34.29 -30.51
C VAL A 219 -4.70 33.10 -29.57
N MET A 220 -5.84 32.42 -29.69
CA MET A 220 -6.05 31.09 -29.13
C MET A 220 -6.09 30.07 -30.27
N VAL A 221 -5.31 29.00 -30.15
CA VAL A 221 -5.37 27.85 -31.04
C VAL A 221 -6.03 26.70 -30.27
N VAL A 222 -7.14 26.19 -30.79
CA VAL A 222 -7.85 25.03 -30.21
C VAL A 222 -7.58 23.83 -31.10
N LEU A 223 -6.89 22.83 -30.54
CA LEU A 223 -6.44 21.63 -31.26
C LEU A 223 -7.31 20.43 -30.90
N GLY A 224 -7.70 19.65 -31.90
CA GLY A 224 -8.41 18.40 -31.67
C GLY A 224 -8.32 17.42 -32.84
N THR A 225 -8.11 16.15 -32.50
CA THR A 225 -8.17 14.99 -33.42
C THR A 225 -9.46 14.19 -33.27
N ASP A 226 -10.27 14.50 -32.26
CA ASP A 226 -11.62 13.95 -32.04
C ASP A 226 -12.60 15.09 -31.69
N ALA A 227 -13.83 15.06 -32.22
CA ALA A 227 -14.91 15.97 -31.87
C ALA A 227 -15.23 16.00 -30.36
N ALA A 228 -15.05 14.86 -29.69
CA ALA A 228 -15.19 14.75 -28.24
C ALA A 228 -14.12 15.55 -27.49
N HIS A 229 -12.93 15.75 -28.05
CA HIS A 229 -11.87 16.53 -27.41
C HIS A 229 -12.17 18.02 -27.40
N PHE A 230 -12.79 18.56 -28.47
CA PHE A 230 -13.27 19.95 -28.50
C PHE A 230 -14.38 20.22 -27.48
N ASN A 231 -15.18 19.19 -27.18
CA ASN A 231 -16.27 19.24 -26.21
C ASN A 231 -15.87 18.75 -24.81
N ALA A 232 -14.60 18.40 -24.59
CA ALA A 232 -14.11 18.02 -23.27
C ALA A 232 -14.28 19.22 -22.31
N VAL A 233 -14.72 18.94 -21.07
CA VAL A 233 -15.16 19.95 -20.09
C VAL A 233 -14.18 21.12 -19.97
N TRP A 234 -12.89 20.84 -19.77
CA TRP A 234 -11.86 21.88 -19.65
C TRP A 234 -11.65 22.65 -20.97
N VAL A 235 -11.50 21.94 -22.10
CA VAL A 235 -11.26 22.56 -23.42
C VAL A 235 -12.41 23.50 -23.80
N LYS A 236 -13.65 23.04 -23.62
CA LYS A 236 -14.87 23.82 -23.84
C LYS A 236 -14.96 25.04 -22.94
N ASN A 237 -14.60 24.90 -21.67
CA ASN A 237 -14.57 26.01 -20.74
C ASN A 237 -13.62 27.11 -21.21
N GLU A 238 -12.42 26.79 -21.68
CA GLU A 238 -11.47 27.83 -22.07
C GLU A 238 -11.79 28.50 -23.41
N TRP A 239 -12.14 27.73 -24.44
CA TRP A 239 -12.46 28.35 -25.73
C TRP A 239 -13.75 29.17 -25.69
N SER A 240 -14.75 28.76 -24.92
CA SER A 240 -16.02 29.51 -24.79
C SER A 240 -15.81 30.85 -24.08
N ARG A 241 -14.97 30.90 -23.03
CA ARG A 241 -14.54 32.14 -22.37
C ARG A 241 -13.82 33.07 -23.34
N TYR A 242 -12.93 32.52 -24.16
CA TYR A 242 -12.19 33.30 -25.14
C TYR A 242 -13.10 33.87 -26.24
N LEU A 243 -14.07 33.08 -26.72
CA LEU A 243 -15.10 33.56 -27.66
C LEU A 243 -15.98 34.64 -27.04
N ALA A 244 -16.34 34.54 -25.75
CA ALA A 244 -17.10 35.58 -25.08
C ALA A 244 -16.35 36.92 -25.03
N LEU A 245 -15.03 36.89 -24.82
CA LEU A 245 -14.19 38.10 -24.92
C LEU A 245 -14.23 38.72 -26.33
N ILE A 246 -14.18 37.88 -27.38
CA ILE A 246 -14.29 38.32 -28.77
C ILE A 246 -15.67 38.96 -29.04
N LYS A 247 -16.75 38.32 -28.59
CA LYS A 247 -18.13 38.85 -28.71
C LYS A 247 -18.31 40.17 -27.98
N ASN A 248 -17.61 40.36 -26.86
CA ASN A 248 -17.60 41.61 -26.09
C ASN A 248 -16.65 42.68 -26.65
N GLY A 249 -16.11 42.49 -27.87
CA GLY A 249 -15.33 43.49 -28.60
C GLY A 249 -13.82 43.43 -28.40
N ALA A 250 -13.28 42.38 -27.76
CA ALA A 250 -11.83 42.22 -27.64
C ALA A 250 -11.19 41.90 -29.01
N LYS A 251 -10.06 42.56 -29.32
CA LYS A 251 -9.25 42.30 -30.53
C LYS A 251 -8.45 41.00 -30.39
N LYS A 252 -9.16 39.86 -30.43
CA LYS A 252 -8.63 38.51 -30.25
C LYS A 252 -9.06 37.60 -31.40
N VAL A 253 -8.29 36.56 -31.69
CA VAL A 253 -8.59 35.59 -32.75
C VAL A 253 -8.57 34.18 -32.18
N LEU A 254 -9.63 33.42 -32.44
CA LEU A 254 -9.68 31.98 -32.14
C LEU A 254 -9.52 31.20 -33.44
N ILE A 255 -8.58 30.25 -33.45
CA ILE A 255 -8.29 29.38 -34.58
C ILE A 255 -8.61 27.94 -34.17
N PRO A 256 -9.74 27.35 -34.61
CA PRO A 256 -9.97 25.93 -34.50
C PRO A 256 -9.05 25.21 -35.50
N ALA A 257 -8.25 24.26 -35.04
CA ALA A 257 -7.42 23.43 -35.90
C ALA A 257 -7.66 21.96 -35.61
N TYR A 258 -8.05 21.22 -36.65
CA TYR A 258 -8.48 19.84 -36.55
C TYR A 258 -7.66 18.95 -37.47
N ARG A 259 -7.55 17.67 -37.10
CA ARG A 259 -6.81 16.68 -37.88
C ARG A 259 -7.63 15.40 -37.96
N ASP A 260 -7.66 14.79 -39.14
CA ASP A 260 -8.23 13.46 -39.35
C ASP A 260 -9.72 13.34 -38.91
N MET A 261 -10.49 14.43 -38.99
CA MET A 261 -11.92 14.50 -38.69
C MET A 261 -12.71 15.32 -39.72
N ASP A 262 -14.03 15.16 -39.74
CA ASP A 262 -14.90 15.97 -40.58
C ASP A 262 -15.11 17.37 -39.95
N PRO A 263 -14.90 18.48 -40.69
CA PRO A 263 -15.19 19.82 -40.19
C PRO A 263 -16.65 20.06 -39.75
N TYR A 264 -17.62 19.23 -40.19
CA TYR A 264 -18.99 19.30 -39.68
C TYR A 264 -19.15 18.74 -38.25
N ASP A 265 -18.18 17.98 -37.74
CA ASP A 265 -18.17 17.46 -36.36
C ASP A 265 -17.65 18.49 -35.34
N LEU A 266 -17.17 19.64 -35.81
CA LEU A 266 -16.73 20.73 -34.94
C LEU A 266 -17.93 21.34 -34.18
N PRO A 267 -17.69 21.89 -32.97
CA PRO A 267 -18.71 22.63 -32.24
C PRO A 267 -19.43 23.68 -33.12
N GLU A 268 -20.76 23.76 -33.02
CA GLU A 268 -21.58 24.70 -33.79
C GLU A 268 -21.12 26.16 -33.62
N GLU A 269 -20.60 26.48 -32.43
CA GLU A 269 -20.04 27.79 -32.09
C GLU A 269 -18.82 28.17 -32.94
N PHE A 270 -18.17 27.21 -33.60
CA PHE A 270 -17.05 27.43 -34.54
C PHE A 270 -17.50 27.58 -35.99
N SER A 271 -18.78 27.38 -36.31
CA SER A 271 -19.30 27.46 -37.69
C SER A 271 -19.02 28.81 -38.39
N HIS A 272 -18.88 29.88 -37.61
CA HIS A 272 -18.56 31.22 -38.10
C HIS A 272 -17.06 31.55 -38.12
N LEU A 273 -16.21 30.61 -37.72
CA LEU A 273 -14.76 30.76 -37.65
C LEU A 273 -14.08 30.02 -38.79
N GLN A 274 -12.91 30.50 -39.20
CA GLN A 274 -12.09 29.82 -40.20
C GLN A 274 -11.33 28.65 -39.55
N ALA A 275 -11.98 27.49 -39.45
CA ALA A 275 -11.34 26.26 -39.02
C ALA A 275 -10.22 25.84 -39.99
N GLN A 276 -9.12 25.30 -39.48
CA GLN A 276 -7.98 24.90 -40.29
C GLN A 276 -7.70 23.39 -40.17
N ASP A 277 -7.47 22.78 -41.33
CA ASP A 277 -7.16 21.36 -41.46
C ASP A 277 -5.64 21.13 -41.34
N MET A 278 -5.25 20.40 -40.30
CA MET A 278 -3.87 20.08 -39.95
C MET A 278 -3.26 18.95 -40.79
N SER A 279 -4.07 18.20 -41.55
CA SER A 279 -3.59 17.09 -42.37
C SER A 279 -2.87 17.59 -43.65
N LYS A 280 -2.86 18.90 -43.90
CA LYS A 280 -2.16 19.54 -45.03
C LYS A 280 -0.65 19.63 -44.80
N LEU A 281 0.12 19.23 -45.81
CA LEU A 281 1.58 19.32 -45.78
C LEU A 281 2.03 20.78 -45.62
N GLY A 282 2.89 21.06 -44.63
CA GLY A 282 3.36 22.43 -44.33
C GLY A 282 2.42 23.26 -43.45
N PHE A 283 1.29 22.69 -43.00
CA PHE A 283 0.29 23.35 -42.16
C PHE A 283 0.88 24.10 -40.97
N MET A 284 1.76 23.46 -40.20
CA MET A 284 2.31 24.06 -38.98
C MET A 284 3.09 25.36 -39.27
N GLN A 285 3.82 25.40 -40.38
CA GLN A 285 4.55 26.60 -40.82
C GLN A 285 3.59 27.71 -41.26
N ASP A 286 2.49 27.36 -41.93
CA ASP A 286 1.47 28.32 -42.36
C ASP A 286 0.65 28.85 -41.18
N LEU A 287 0.32 28.00 -40.21
CA LEU A 287 -0.34 28.37 -38.96
C LEU A 287 0.52 29.36 -38.17
N VAL A 288 1.80 29.05 -37.96
CA VAL A 288 2.75 29.94 -37.28
C VAL A 288 2.92 31.26 -38.03
N ARG A 289 3.00 31.24 -39.37
CA ARG A 289 3.06 32.46 -40.20
C ARG A 289 1.78 33.29 -40.06
N GLY A 290 0.61 32.66 -40.02
CA GLY A 290 -0.68 33.29 -39.79
C GLY A 290 -0.75 33.97 -38.42
N ILE A 291 -0.33 33.27 -37.38
CA ILE A 291 -0.23 33.79 -36.01
C ILE A 291 0.72 35.00 -35.97
N LYS A 292 1.89 34.90 -36.61
CA LYS A 292 2.86 36.00 -36.70
C LYS A 292 2.29 37.24 -37.37
N LYS A 293 1.47 37.08 -38.41
CA LYS A 293 0.77 38.20 -39.06
C LYS A 293 -0.25 38.86 -38.11
N ILE A 294 -1.02 38.06 -37.37
CA ILE A 294 -2.05 38.53 -36.44
C ILE A 294 -1.42 39.26 -35.24
N VAL A 295 -0.37 38.69 -34.65
CA VAL A 295 0.30 39.26 -33.47
C VAL A 295 1.23 40.43 -33.85
N GLY A 296 1.91 40.34 -34.99
CA GLY A 296 2.88 41.31 -35.50
C GLY A 296 2.30 42.59 -36.12
N ALA A 297 1.07 42.55 -36.65
CA ALA A 297 0.40 43.74 -37.22
C ALA A 297 0.11 44.87 -36.20
N ALA A 298 0.35 44.64 -34.90
CA ALA A 298 0.15 45.62 -33.84
C ALA A 298 1.40 46.50 -33.54
N LYS A 299 2.54 46.30 -34.24
CA LYS A 299 3.80 46.99 -33.95
C LYS A 299 4.20 48.13 -34.92
N GLU A 300 3.39 48.50 -35.91
CA GLU A 300 3.79 49.51 -36.91
C GLU A 300 2.85 50.72 -37.04
N THR A 301 3.32 51.91 -36.62
CA THR A 301 3.48 53.17 -37.42
C THR A 301 3.93 54.36 -36.54
N PRO A 302 4.50 55.49 -37.08
CA PRO A 302 5.11 55.76 -38.41
C PRO A 302 6.47 56.54 -38.40
N ALA A 303 7.04 56.74 -39.62
CA ALA A 303 8.12 57.66 -40.09
C ALA A 303 9.54 57.04 -40.26
N GLN A 304 10.30 57.16 -41.36
CA GLN A 304 10.29 58.03 -42.56
C GLN A 304 11.24 57.46 -43.67
N ALA A 305 10.86 57.65 -44.96
CA ALA A 305 11.59 57.77 -46.26
C ALA A 305 13.10 57.42 -46.40
N ALA A 306 13.68 56.87 -47.48
CA ALA A 306 13.38 56.53 -48.90
C ALA A 306 14.70 55.90 -49.52
N PRO A 307 14.87 55.58 -50.84
CA PRO A 307 13.98 55.06 -51.89
C PRO A 307 14.54 53.78 -52.61
N ALA A 308 13.76 53.33 -53.59
CA ALA A 308 13.83 52.09 -54.38
C ALA A 308 15.06 51.84 -55.29
N ALA A 309 15.31 50.55 -55.56
CA ALA A 309 15.80 50.06 -56.85
C ALA A 309 15.01 48.79 -57.26
N GLN A 310 14.62 48.74 -58.54
CA GLN A 310 13.65 47.83 -59.16
C GLN A 310 14.25 46.49 -59.64
N ALA A 311 13.34 45.50 -59.72
CA ALA A 311 13.30 44.16 -60.36
C ALA A 311 14.33 43.83 -61.48
N ALA A 312 14.73 42.58 -61.78
CA ALA A 312 14.11 41.23 -61.80
C ALA A 312 15.25 40.16 -62.01
N PRO A 313 15.02 38.87 -62.38
CA PRO A 313 13.92 37.93 -62.17
C PRO A 313 14.41 36.65 -61.43
N ALA A 314 13.48 35.69 -61.25
CA ALA A 314 13.66 34.43 -60.53
C ALA A 314 14.91 33.62 -60.90
N VAL A 315 15.71 33.28 -59.89
CA VAL A 315 16.63 32.13 -59.89
C VAL A 315 16.19 31.21 -58.77
N GLN A 316 15.97 29.94 -59.11
CA GLN A 316 15.81 28.85 -58.15
C GLN A 316 17.01 28.86 -57.20
N VAL A 317 16.80 29.11 -55.91
CA VAL A 317 17.83 28.90 -54.89
C VAL A 317 17.33 27.84 -53.92
N ALA A 318 18.12 26.78 -53.84
CA ALA A 318 17.99 25.66 -52.92
C ALA A 318 17.82 26.13 -51.47
N ALA A 319 17.17 25.27 -50.66
CA ALA A 319 17.05 25.46 -49.22
C ALA A 319 18.40 25.85 -48.58
N PRO A 320 18.43 26.78 -47.61
CA PRO A 320 19.70 27.19 -47.01
C PRO A 320 20.33 25.99 -46.29
N ALA A 321 21.62 25.76 -46.54
CA ALA A 321 22.41 24.75 -45.84
C ALA A 321 22.24 24.95 -44.32
N ALA A 322 21.76 23.90 -43.63
CA ALA A 322 21.61 23.96 -42.19
C ALA A 322 22.99 24.11 -41.56
N THR A 323 23.22 25.23 -40.87
CA THR A 323 24.44 25.49 -40.09
C THR A 323 24.70 24.36 -39.10
N VAL A 324 25.98 24.03 -38.87
CA VAL A 324 26.45 23.02 -37.89
C VAL A 324 25.73 23.14 -36.53
N THR A 325 25.52 24.35 -36.02
CA THR A 325 24.78 24.59 -34.78
C THR A 325 23.32 24.11 -34.81
N ALA A 326 22.64 24.26 -35.96
CA ALA A 326 21.26 23.81 -36.12
C ALA A 326 21.18 22.28 -36.27
N LEU A 327 22.19 21.66 -36.89
CA LEU A 327 22.31 20.21 -36.99
C LEU A 327 22.57 19.58 -35.62
N LEU A 328 23.48 20.14 -34.83
CA LEU A 328 23.76 19.68 -33.47
C LEU A 328 22.59 19.89 -32.51
N ARG A 329 21.82 20.96 -32.68
CA ARG A 329 20.59 21.18 -31.91
C ARG A 329 19.54 20.12 -32.22
N ARG A 330 19.39 19.70 -33.48
CA ARG A 330 18.51 18.60 -33.87
C ARG A 330 19.01 17.25 -33.36
N ALA A 331 20.31 16.98 -33.49
CA ALA A 331 20.92 15.77 -32.95
C ALA A 331 20.69 15.64 -31.44
N THR A 332 20.79 16.74 -30.69
CA THR A 332 20.53 16.77 -29.24
C THR A 332 19.06 16.51 -28.91
N LEU A 333 18.11 16.97 -29.72
CA LEU A 333 16.67 16.69 -29.53
C LEU A 333 16.34 15.19 -29.77
N PHE A 334 16.86 14.60 -30.84
CA PHE A 334 16.70 13.16 -31.09
C PHE A 334 17.36 12.32 -29.97
N LEU A 335 18.50 12.78 -29.47
CA LEU A 335 19.18 12.15 -28.32
C LEU A 335 18.28 12.15 -27.07
N GLU A 336 17.60 13.27 -26.78
CA GLU A 336 16.66 13.39 -25.64
C GLU A 336 15.44 12.46 -25.79
N ASP A 337 14.93 12.31 -27.02
CA ASP A 337 13.83 11.40 -27.36
C ASP A 337 14.24 9.91 -27.31
N GLY A 338 15.54 9.62 -27.26
CA GLY A 338 16.11 8.26 -27.28
C GLY A 338 16.19 7.65 -28.67
N ASP A 339 16.08 8.49 -29.71
CA ASP A 339 16.26 8.14 -31.10
C ASP A 339 17.75 8.31 -31.47
N PHE A 340 18.54 7.35 -31.01
CA PHE A 340 20.01 7.38 -31.12
C PHE A 340 20.50 7.30 -32.57
N GLU A 341 19.74 6.65 -33.45
CA GLU A 341 20.10 6.47 -34.86
C GLU A 341 20.00 7.79 -35.63
N ASN A 342 18.88 8.51 -35.46
CA ASN A 342 18.73 9.83 -36.07
C ASN A 342 19.67 10.85 -35.41
N ALA A 343 19.88 10.79 -34.10
CA ALA A 343 20.86 11.64 -33.43
C ALA A 343 22.28 11.48 -34.03
N ASP A 344 22.71 10.25 -34.31
CA ASP A 344 23.99 9.96 -34.93
C ASP A 344 24.08 10.50 -36.36
N GLU A 345 23.02 10.32 -37.16
CA GLU A 345 22.96 10.78 -38.55
C GLU A 345 23.09 12.31 -38.66
N TYR A 346 22.45 13.05 -37.76
CA TYR A 346 22.58 14.51 -37.72
C TYR A 346 23.95 14.97 -37.20
N CYS A 347 24.61 14.19 -36.35
CA CYS A 347 25.99 14.42 -35.96
C CYS A 347 26.98 14.17 -37.10
N GLU A 348 26.80 13.11 -37.90
CA GLU A 348 27.62 12.87 -39.10
C GLU A 348 27.46 14.01 -40.11
N LYS A 349 26.23 14.46 -40.37
CA LYS A 349 25.98 15.64 -41.23
C LYS A 349 26.62 16.92 -40.70
N ALA A 350 26.75 17.06 -39.38
CA ALA A 350 27.44 18.18 -38.76
C ALA A 350 28.97 18.06 -38.91
N LEU A 351 29.52 16.85 -38.78
CA LEU A 351 30.95 16.56 -38.94
C LEU A 351 31.41 16.60 -40.41
N ASP A 352 30.54 16.29 -41.36
CA ASP A 352 30.80 16.48 -42.80
C ASP A 352 31.03 17.96 -43.15
N GLN A 353 30.42 18.88 -42.38
CA GLN A 353 30.57 20.32 -42.55
C GLN A 353 31.69 20.91 -41.69
N ASP A 354 31.90 20.38 -40.48
CA ASP A 354 32.95 20.79 -39.55
C ASP A 354 33.56 19.55 -38.87
N PRO A 355 34.58 18.93 -39.49
CA PRO A 355 35.19 17.69 -38.99
C PRO A 355 35.90 17.84 -37.64
N GLU A 356 36.22 19.08 -37.23
CA GLU A 356 36.88 19.39 -35.97
C GLU A 356 35.88 19.92 -34.93
N ASN A 357 34.60 19.55 -35.03
CA ASN A 357 33.59 19.99 -34.09
C ASN A 357 33.55 19.10 -32.83
N GLY A 358 34.14 19.59 -31.73
CA GLY A 358 34.15 18.86 -30.46
C GLY A 358 32.77 18.57 -29.87
N GLU A 359 31.76 19.40 -30.14
CA GLU A 359 30.38 19.20 -29.65
C GLU A 359 29.64 18.10 -30.41
N ALA A 360 29.93 17.93 -31.70
CA ALA A 360 29.43 16.81 -32.48
C ALA A 360 29.96 15.47 -31.95
N TYR A 361 31.26 15.40 -31.62
CA TYR A 361 31.86 14.21 -31.03
C TYR A 361 31.36 13.93 -29.60
N LEU A 362 30.97 14.96 -28.83
CA LEU A 362 30.30 14.74 -27.54
C LEU A 362 28.92 14.10 -27.74
N VAL A 363 28.11 14.59 -28.68
CA VAL A 363 26.78 13.99 -28.92
C VAL A 363 26.92 12.55 -29.45
N LYS A 364 27.92 12.26 -30.30
CA LYS A 364 28.23 10.87 -30.72
C LYS A 364 28.70 9.98 -29.57
N LEU A 365 29.46 10.53 -28.61
CA LEU A 365 29.82 9.80 -27.38
C LEU A 365 28.56 9.45 -26.56
N LEU A 366 27.58 10.35 -26.49
CA LEU A 366 26.32 10.09 -25.80
C LEU A 366 25.50 9.01 -26.53
N VAL A 367 25.44 9.07 -27.86
CA VAL A 367 24.83 8.01 -28.69
C VAL A 367 25.50 6.65 -28.42
N GLU A 368 26.84 6.60 -28.46
CA GLU A 368 27.63 5.39 -28.22
C GLU A 368 27.34 4.78 -26.85
N LEU A 369 27.17 5.62 -25.82
CA LEU A 369 26.84 5.19 -24.46
C LEU A 369 25.32 5.03 -24.23
N SER A 370 24.49 5.24 -25.26
CA SER A 370 23.02 5.24 -25.18
C SER A 370 22.47 6.18 -24.11
N LEU A 371 23.11 7.34 -23.94
CA LEU A 371 22.76 8.36 -22.97
C LEU A 371 21.95 9.47 -23.65
N ARG A 372 20.81 9.82 -23.04
CA ARG A 372 19.89 10.83 -23.59
C ARG A 372 20.28 12.27 -23.30
N SER A 373 21.23 12.50 -22.39
CA SER A 373 21.71 13.83 -22.02
C SER A 373 23.16 13.80 -21.57
N ARG A 374 23.80 14.98 -21.61
CA ARG A 374 25.19 15.19 -21.16
C ARG A 374 25.37 14.87 -19.68
N ASP A 375 24.36 15.16 -18.87
CA ASP A 375 24.39 14.87 -17.43
C ASP A 375 24.46 13.37 -17.14
N GLY A 376 23.97 12.54 -18.06
CA GLY A 376 24.09 11.08 -18.00
C GLY A 376 25.55 10.59 -18.01
N LEU A 377 26.51 11.40 -18.49
CA LEU A 377 27.94 11.04 -18.44
C LEU A 377 28.46 10.98 -17.01
N ALA A 378 27.93 11.79 -16.08
CA ALA A 378 28.34 11.76 -14.67
C ALA A 378 28.02 10.41 -14.00
N THR A 379 27.04 9.69 -14.52
CA THR A 379 26.50 8.43 -13.97
C THR A 379 26.71 7.24 -14.91
N ALA A 380 27.58 7.38 -15.91
CA ALA A 380 27.85 6.33 -16.87
C ALA A 380 28.38 5.06 -16.17
N LYS A 381 27.87 3.89 -16.58
CA LYS A 381 28.19 2.60 -15.95
C LYS A 381 29.61 2.08 -16.24
N ALA A 382 30.26 2.62 -17.27
CA ALA A 382 31.60 2.23 -17.68
C ALA A 382 32.44 3.47 -17.97
N CYS A 383 33.74 3.39 -17.63
CA CYS A 383 34.71 4.45 -17.88
C CYS A 383 34.83 4.74 -19.40
N PHE A 384 34.21 5.83 -19.86
CA PHE A 384 34.17 6.22 -21.27
C PHE A 384 35.40 7.00 -21.74
N THR A 385 36.42 7.19 -20.89
CA THR A 385 37.62 7.98 -21.24
C THR A 385 38.48 7.34 -22.34
N GLU A 386 38.27 6.04 -22.60
CA GLU A 386 38.94 5.29 -23.66
C GLU A 386 38.19 5.34 -24.99
N SER A 387 36.95 5.84 -25.03
CA SER A 387 36.18 5.96 -26.27
C SER A 387 36.87 6.89 -27.27
N GLY A 388 36.90 6.47 -28.54
CA GLY A 388 37.43 7.27 -29.63
C GLY A 388 36.69 8.60 -29.80
N ASN A 389 35.39 8.64 -29.51
CA ASN A 389 34.58 9.87 -29.57
C ASN A 389 34.90 10.81 -28.40
N TYR A 390 35.14 10.28 -27.20
CA TYR A 390 35.62 11.07 -26.06
C TYR A 390 36.99 11.72 -26.34
N GLN A 391 37.94 10.95 -26.89
CA GLN A 391 39.27 11.47 -27.23
C GLN A 391 39.20 12.56 -28.30
N LYS A 392 38.34 12.40 -29.31
CA LYS A 392 38.10 13.43 -30.34
C LYS A 392 37.39 14.66 -29.77
N ALA A 393 36.40 14.49 -28.90
CA ALA A 393 35.76 15.61 -28.19
C ALA A 393 36.74 16.37 -27.29
N MET A 394 37.66 15.69 -26.62
CA MET A 394 38.75 16.30 -25.84
C MET A 394 39.80 17.00 -26.73
N ARG A 395 40.06 16.47 -27.93
CA ARG A 395 41.04 17.02 -28.88
C ARG A 395 40.52 18.29 -29.57
N PHE A 396 39.26 18.28 -29.99
CA PHE A 396 38.65 19.31 -30.83
C PHE A 396 37.69 20.24 -30.06
N GLY A 397 37.39 19.94 -28.80
CA GLY A 397 36.57 20.79 -27.93
C GLY A 397 37.26 22.08 -27.49
N ASN A 398 36.45 23.09 -27.14
CA ASN A 398 36.96 24.29 -26.48
C ASN A 398 37.32 24.02 -25.00
N GLU A 399 38.03 24.95 -24.35
CA GLU A 399 38.46 24.77 -22.94
C GLU A 399 37.31 24.56 -21.96
N ALA A 400 36.13 25.13 -22.22
CA ALA A 400 34.94 24.91 -21.40
C ALA A 400 34.44 23.45 -21.50
N LEU A 401 34.37 22.92 -22.72
CA LEU A 401 33.96 21.55 -23.01
C LEU A 401 34.95 20.54 -22.42
N LYS A 402 36.26 20.76 -22.59
CA LYS A 402 37.30 19.89 -21.99
C LYS A 402 37.19 19.85 -20.47
N LYS A 403 36.95 21.00 -19.83
CA LYS A 403 36.78 21.09 -18.37
C LYS A 403 35.53 20.34 -17.91
N GLN A 404 34.43 20.45 -18.63
CA GLN A 404 33.19 19.72 -18.36
C GLN A 404 33.39 18.20 -18.52
N LEU A 405 33.98 17.75 -19.62
CA LEU A 405 34.26 16.33 -19.88
C LEU A 405 35.17 15.71 -18.82
N THR A 406 36.18 16.45 -18.36
CA THR A 406 37.07 16.00 -17.27
C THR A 406 36.32 15.90 -15.93
N ALA A 407 35.39 16.82 -15.65
CA ALA A 407 34.54 16.76 -14.46
C ALA A 407 33.56 15.59 -14.52
N TYR A 408 32.94 15.34 -15.67
CA TYR A 408 32.07 14.18 -15.89
C TYR A 408 32.83 12.86 -15.78
N ALA A 409 34.04 12.75 -16.34
CA ALA A 409 34.87 11.55 -16.19
C ALA A 409 35.25 11.28 -14.73
N LYS A 410 35.53 12.33 -13.93
CA LYS A 410 35.77 12.19 -12.49
C LYS A 410 34.51 11.76 -11.73
N ALA A 411 33.36 12.34 -12.07
CA ALA A 411 32.07 11.97 -11.48
C ALA A 411 31.66 10.53 -11.82
N ALA A 412 31.88 10.10 -13.07
CA ALA A 412 31.62 8.75 -13.54
C ALA A 412 32.46 7.71 -12.80
N ARG A 413 33.76 7.98 -12.58
CA ARG A 413 34.61 7.11 -11.75
C ARG A 413 34.12 7.04 -10.31
N ALA A 414 33.72 8.16 -9.72
CA ALA A 414 33.15 8.17 -8.36
C ALA A 414 31.79 7.45 -8.29
N HIS A 415 31.00 7.50 -9.36
CA HIS A 415 29.72 6.79 -9.48
C HIS A 415 29.93 5.29 -9.71
N GLU A 416 30.93 4.89 -10.51
CA GLU A 416 31.35 3.49 -10.68
C GLU A 416 31.88 2.91 -9.36
N GLU A 417 32.68 3.67 -8.61
CA GLU A 417 33.10 3.30 -7.25
C GLU A 417 31.91 3.17 -6.30
N LYS A 418 30.91 4.06 -6.38
CA LYS A 418 29.66 3.96 -5.61
C LYS A 418 28.80 2.77 -6.00
N LEU A 419 28.67 2.46 -7.29
CA LEU A 419 27.94 1.28 -7.78
C LEU A 419 28.65 -0.02 -7.39
N ALA A 420 29.99 -0.02 -7.38
CA ALA A 420 30.77 -1.14 -6.87
C ALA A 420 30.56 -1.33 -5.35
N ASP A 421 30.50 -0.23 -4.59
CA ASP A 421 30.20 -0.24 -3.16
C ASP A 421 28.74 -0.63 -2.88
N GLU A 422 27.80 -0.21 -3.72
CA GLU A 422 26.37 -0.52 -3.64
C GLU A 422 26.09 -1.97 -4.05
N ALA A 423 26.81 -2.52 -5.03
CA ALA A 423 26.77 -3.94 -5.34
C ALA A 423 27.39 -4.79 -4.22
N LEU A 424 28.47 -4.32 -3.58
CA LEU A 424 28.99 -4.95 -2.36
C LEU A 424 27.98 -4.87 -1.21
N ARG A 425 27.30 -3.73 -1.05
CA ARG A 425 26.24 -3.50 -0.07
C ARG A 425 25.05 -4.42 -0.29
N GLN A 426 24.58 -4.57 -1.53
CA GLN A 426 23.48 -5.49 -1.86
C GLN A 426 23.86 -6.94 -1.59
N ARG A 427 25.10 -7.34 -1.91
CA ARG A 427 25.62 -8.68 -1.59
C ARG A 427 25.77 -8.88 -0.08
N PHE A 428 26.24 -7.87 0.64
CA PHE A 428 26.36 -7.87 2.10
C PHE A 428 24.98 -7.94 2.77
N GLN A 429 24.02 -7.14 2.32
CA GLN A 429 22.65 -7.14 2.81
C GLN A 429 21.94 -8.46 2.52
N SER A 430 22.13 -9.03 1.33
CA SER A 430 21.58 -10.35 0.99
C SER A 430 22.20 -11.44 1.86
N ALA A 431 23.52 -11.43 2.03
CA ALA A 431 24.22 -12.39 2.89
C ALA A 431 23.85 -12.21 4.38
N MET A 432 23.70 -10.98 4.86
CA MET A 432 23.24 -10.69 6.23
C MET A 432 21.77 -11.05 6.44
N THR A 433 20.93 -10.90 5.42
CA THR A 433 19.55 -11.39 5.44
C THR A 433 19.52 -12.91 5.52
N GLU A 434 20.40 -13.59 4.77
CA GLU A 434 20.51 -15.04 4.79
C GLU A 434 21.08 -15.58 6.12
N ILE A 435 22.10 -14.92 6.68
CA ILE A 435 22.61 -15.19 8.04
C ILE A 435 21.50 -14.92 9.07
N GLY A 436 20.75 -13.83 8.91
CA GLY A 436 19.62 -13.47 9.77
C GLY A 436 18.50 -14.51 9.77
N ARG A 437 18.25 -15.18 8.63
CA ARG A 437 17.28 -16.28 8.47
C ARG A 437 17.71 -17.57 9.18
N GLN A 438 19.00 -17.74 9.46
CA GLN A 438 19.46 -18.93 10.18
C GLN A 438 19.08 -18.82 11.67
N PRO A 439 18.59 -19.91 12.30
CA PRO A 439 18.38 -19.95 13.74
C PRO A 439 19.72 -19.72 14.47
N LEU A 440 19.66 -19.19 15.69
CA LEU A 440 20.86 -18.91 16.48
C LEU A 440 21.60 -20.23 16.78
N GLY A 441 22.78 -20.41 16.17
CA GLY A 441 23.53 -21.67 16.22
C GLY A 441 24.92 -21.54 15.57
N GLU A 442 25.73 -22.59 15.66
CA GLU A 442 27.13 -22.59 15.20
C GLU A 442 27.27 -22.30 13.70
N GLU A 443 26.30 -22.74 12.89
CA GLU A 443 26.23 -22.45 11.46
C GLU A 443 26.08 -20.95 11.15
N LYS A 444 25.29 -20.23 11.96
CA LYS A 444 25.09 -18.78 11.84
C LYS A 444 26.38 -18.00 12.13
N CYS A 445 27.10 -18.38 13.18
CA CYS A 445 28.40 -17.79 13.53
C CYS A 445 29.46 -18.12 12.47
N ASN A 446 29.47 -19.35 11.92
CA ASN A 446 30.35 -19.77 10.84
C ASN A 446 30.07 -19.02 9.53
N ALA A 447 28.80 -18.81 9.19
CA ALA A 447 28.38 -18.04 8.02
C ALA A 447 28.79 -16.55 8.15
N ALA A 448 28.64 -15.96 9.34
CA ALA A 448 29.10 -14.61 9.65
C ALA A 448 30.63 -14.47 9.54
N ARG A 449 31.41 -15.42 10.06
CA ARG A 449 32.89 -15.45 9.90
C ARG A 449 33.32 -15.55 8.45
N ASN A 450 32.68 -16.42 7.67
CA ASN A 450 32.98 -16.56 6.25
C ASN A 450 32.65 -15.29 5.46
N LEU A 451 31.62 -14.54 5.86
CA LEU A 451 31.27 -13.26 5.24
C LEU A 451 32.32 -12.17 5.57
N LEU A 452 32.76 -12.10 6.83
CA LEU A 452 33.82 -11.20 7.30
C LEU A 452 35.13 -11.42 6.53
N ASP A 453 35.54 -12.67 6.30
CA ASP A 453 36.78 -12.99 5.59
C ASP A 453 36.70 -12.63 4.10
N LYS A 454 35.56 -12.90 3.46
CA LYS A 454 35.31 -12.56 2.04
C LYS A 454 35.20 -11.06 1.78
N MET A 455 34.86 -10.25 2.78
CA MET A 455 34.62 -8.81 2.66
C MET A 455 35.65 -7.96 3.42
N LYS A 456 36.91 -8.38 3.35
CA LYS A 456 38.06 -7.84 4.10
C LYS A 456 38.21 -6.30 4.09
N PHE A 457 37.79 -5.64 3.00
CA PHE A 457 37.94 -4.19 2.78
C PHE A 457 36.62 -3.41 2.74
N TYR A 458 35.48 -4.03 3.11
CA TYR A 458 34.17 -3.35 3.12
C TYR A 458 33.97 -2.51 4.39
N ARG A 459 33.36 -1.33 4.27
CA ARG A 459 33.27 -0.32 5.34
C ARG A 459 32.31 -0.69 6.48
N ASP A 460 31.23 -1.42 6.20
CA ASP A 460 30.24 -1.79 7.24
C ASP A 460 30.56 -3.13 7.93
N LYS A 461 31.76 -3.69 7.73
CA LYS A 461 32.15 -4.98 8.36
C LYS A 461 32.19 -4.92 9.89
N ASP A 462 32.41 -3.71 10.43
CA ASP A 462 32.53 -3.47 11.87
C ASP A 462 31.23 -3.85 12.60
N LEU A 463 30.08 -3.74 11.92
CA LEU A 463 28.77 -4.16 12.42
C LEU A 463 28.72 -5.68 12.73
N ILE A 464 29.31 -6.52 11.86
CA ILE A 464 29.39 -7.97 12.12
C ILE A 464 30.43 -8.25 13.20
N GLY A 465 31.54 -7.50 13.20
CA GLY A 465 32.58 -7.61 14.23
C GLY A 465 32.08 -7.33 15.64
N GLU A 466 31.08 -6.45 15.80
CA GLU A 466 30.43 -6.14 17.08
C GLU A 466 29.37 -7.17 17.49
N MET A 467 28.61 -7.72 16.54
CA MET A 467 27.50 -8.66 16.80
C MET A 467 27.94 -10.12 16.98
N LEU A 468 28.99 -10.55 16.26
CA LEU A 468 29.46 -11.93 16.26
C LEU A 468 29.86 -12.44 17.67
N PRO A 469 30.60 -11.69 18.50
CA PRO A 469 30.93 -12.12 19.86
C PRO A 469 29.69 -12.37 20.71
N THR A 470 28.65 -11.55 20.56
CA THR A 470 27.38 -11.66 21.29
C THR A 470 26.60 -12.90 20.86
N TRP A 471 26.58 -13.21 19.56
CA TRP A 471 25.96 -14.44 19.05
C TRP A 471 26.73 -15.70 19.48
N GLU A 472 28.06 -15.67 19.47
CA GLU A 472 28.89 -16.79 19.94
C GLU A 472 28.66 -17.08 21.43
N GLU A 473 28.52 -16.05 22.27
CA GLU A 473 28.17 -16.19 23.69
C GLU A 473 26.76 -16.78 23.89
N GLN A 474 25.77 -16.29 23.14
CA GLN A 474 24.39 -16.81 23.22
C GLN A 474 24.25 -18.25 22.73
N VAL A 475 24.98 -18.65 21.69
CA VAL A 475 24.99 -20.03 21.19
C VAL A 475 25.65 -20.97 22.21
N ALA A 476 26.77 -20.56 22.80
CA ALA A 476 27.43 -21.33 23.85
C ALA A 476 26.53 -21.54 25.07
N GLN A 477 25.78 -20.49 25.47
CA GLN A 477 24.81 -20.57 26.56
C GLN A 477 23.66 -21.51 26.22
N TYR A 478 23.07 -21.40 25.03
CA TYR A 478 21.97 -22.27 24.59
C TYR A 478 22.38 -23.74 24.49
N GLN A 479 23.59 -24.03 23.98
CA GLN A 479 24.11 -25.39 23.92
C GLN A 479 24.36 -25.98 25.31
N ALA A 480 24.87 -25.17 26.25
CA ALA A 480 25.02 -25.59 27.65
C ALA A 480 23.67 -25.89 28.30
N ASP A 481 22.67 -25.03 28.10
CA ASP A 481 21.32 -25.20 28.66
C ASP A 481 20.60 -26.42 28.06
N LEU A 482 20.79 -26.69 26.76
CA LEU A 482 20.23 -27.85 26.07
C LEU A 482 20.84 -29.17 26.59
N GLU A 483 22.15 -29.22 26.82
CA GLU A 483 22.81 -30.40 27.39
C GLU A 483 22.34 -30.67 28.83
N VAL A 484 22.18 -29.62 29.63
CA VAL A 484 21.58 -29.74 30.98
C VAL A 484 20.13 -30.23 30.92
N ALA A 485 19.34 -29.75 29.97
CA ALA A 485 17.95 -30.18 29.79
C ALA A 485 17.84 -31.64 29.32
N LYS A 486 18.70 -32.07 28.39
CA LYS A 486 18.77 -33.47 27.93
C LYS A 486 19.18 -34.41 29.06
N ASP A 487 20.20 -34.04 29.84
CA ASP A 487 20.65 -34.81 30.99
C ASP A 487 19.51 -34.97 32.02
N LYS A 488 18.77 -33.91 32.30
CA LYS A 488 17.63 -33.94 33.23
C LYS A 488 16.47 -34.79 32.71
N ALA A 489 16.15 -34.70 31.41
CA ALA A 489 15.11 -35.51 30.79
C ALA A 489 15.48 -37.00 30.74
N LEU A 490 16.75 -37.30 30.47
CA LEU A 490 17.30 -38.65 30.52
C LEU A 490 17.24 -39.22 31.94
N GLU A 491 17.66 -38.45 32.95
CA GLU A 491 17.58 -38.83 34.36
C GLU A 491 16.14 -39.18 34.77
N GLU A 492 15.16 -38.35 34.45
CA GLU A 492 13.74 -38.60 34.78
C GLU A 492 13.17 -39.83 34.07
N ARG A 493 13.57 -40.09 32.82
CA ARG A 493 13.17 -41.30 32.09
C ARG A 493 13.75 -42.56 32.75
N LEU A 494 15.05 -42.55 33.02
CA LEU A 494 15.74 -43.68 33.64
C LEU A 494 15.17 -43.98 35.03
N LYS A 495 14.78 -42.96 35.81
CA LYS A 495 14.10 -43.13 37.10
C LYS A 495 12.75 -43.82 36.97
N LYS A 496 11.96 -43.45 35.95
CA LYS A 496 10.68 -44.11 35.64
C LYS A 496 10.88 -45.57 35.25
N ASP A 497 11.85 -45.86 34.41
CA ASP A 497 12.18 -47.23 34.00
C ASP A 497 12.64 -48.08 35.20
N LEU A 498 13.48 -47.51 36.08
CA LEU A 498 13.91 -48.17 37.32
C LEU A 498 12.73 -48.44 38.26
N HIS A 499 11.82 -47.47 38.39
CA HIS A 499 10.60 -47.63 39.18
C HIS A 499 9.69 -48.73 38.62
N PHE A 500 9.54 -48.79 37.29
CA PHE A 500 8.79 -49.84 36.60
C PHE A 500 9.41 -51.22 36.88
N VAL A 501 10.73 -51.36 36.76
CA VAL A 501 11.43 -52.63 37.06
C VAL A 501 11.18 -53.08 38.50
N LYS A 502 11.18 -52.16 39.47
CA LYS A 502 10.95 -52.47 40.90
C LYS A 502 9.50 -52.88 41.21
N THR A 503 8.52 -52.38 40.45
CA THR A 503 7.08 -52.50 40.77
C THR A 503 6.27 -53.39 39.83
N SER A 504 6.84 -53.77 38.67
CA SER A 504 6.16 -54.58 37.67
C SER A 504 5.83 -55.98 38.20
N HIS A 505 4.62 -56.44 37.87
CA HIS A 505 4.15 -57.80 38.12
C HIS A 505 4.42 -58.72 36.92
N ASP A 506 4.84 -58.16 35.78
CA ASP A 506 5.34 -58.91 34.63
C ASP A 506 6.88 -58.98 34.73
N HIS A 507 7.36 -60.07 35.35
CA HIS A 507 8.78 -60.24 35.64
C HIS A 507 9.61 -60.46 34.36
N ALA A 508 9.05 -61.03 33.30
CA ALA A 508 9.77 -61.25 32.04
C ALA A 508 10.01 -59.94 31.29
N MET A 509 9.00 -59.06 31.23
CA MET A 509 9.13 -57.72 30.68
C MET A 509 10.06 -56.85 31.54
N ALA A 510 9.92 -56.93 32.87
CA ALA A 510 10.80 -56.23 33.81
C ALA A 510 12.27 -56.64 33.66
N LEU A 511 12.55 -57.93 33.43
CA LEU A 511 13.91 -58.43 33.20
C LEU A 511 14.54 -57.85 31.92
N GLY A 512 13.75 -57.73 30.85
CA GLY A 512 14.20 -57.14 29.58
C GLY A 512 14.53 -55.66 29.71
N ILE A 513 13.66 -54.90 30.40
CA ILE A 513 13.86 -53.47 30.66
C ILE A 513 15.04 -53.26 31.61
N ALA A 514 15.16 -54.04 32.69
CA ALA A 514 16.26 -53.94 33.65
C ALA A 514 17.64 -54.15 33.03
N LYS A 515 17.78 -55.11 32.09
CA LYS A 515 19.05 -55.34 31.38
C LYS A 515 19.42 -54.17 30.47
N ARG A 516 18.45 -53.62 29.74
CA ARG A 516 18.66 -52.46 28.86
C ARG A 516 18.99 -51.21 29.67
N LEU A 517 18.25 -50.99 30.76
CA LEU A 517 18.46 -49.90 31.69
C LEU A 517 19.85 -49.94 32.32
N LEU A 518 20.31 -51.12 32.77
CA LEU A 518 21.65 -51.28 33.34
C LEU A 518 22.75 -50.97 32.32
N GLN A 519 22.59 -51.43 31.08
CA GLN A 519 23.53 -51.13 30.00
C GLN A 519 23.59 -49.62 29.72
N GLU A 520 22.45 -48.96 29.59
CA GLU A 520 22.37 -47.52 29.33
C GLU A 520 22.92 -46.69 30.51
N LEU A 521 22.66 -47.11 31.75
CA LEU A 521 23.26 -46.50 32.95
C LEU A 521 24.79 -46.64 32.98
N GLN A 522 25.34 -47.78 32.54
CA GLN A 522 26.78 -48.02 32.47
C GLN A 522 27.46 -47.15 31.41
N GLU A 523 26.79 -46.89 30.27
CA GLU A 523 27.28 -45.98 29.23
C GLU A 523 27.38 -44.52 29.74
N HIS A 524 26.57 -44.16 30.73
CA HIS A 524 26.56 -42.84 31.37
C HIS A 524 27.22 -42.80 32.77
N ALA A 525 28.04 -43.79 33.14
CA ALA A 525 28.57 -43.98 34.50
C ALA A 525 29.37 -42.80 35.08
N SER A 526 29.88 -41.88 34.24
CA SER A 526 30.56 -40.65 34.69
C SER A 526 29.60 -39.58 35.23
N LYS A 527 28.29 -39.70 34.97
CA LYS A 527 27.26 -38.76 35.45
C LYS A 527 26.81 -39.14 36.87
N PRO A 528 26.64 -38.17 37.80
CA PRO A 528 26.30 -38.46 39.20
C PRO A 528 24.99 -39.25 39.38
N TYR A 529 23.96 -38.95 38.58
CA TYR A 529 22.67 -39.65 38.65
C TYR A 529 22.78 -41.11 38.22
N ALA A 530 23.56 -41.40 37.17
CA ALA A 530 23.72 -42.75 36.65
C ALA A 530 24.55 -43.60 37.63
N ALA A 531 25.64 -43.06 38.17
CA ALA A 531 26.46 -43.72 39.18
C ALA A 531 25.65 -44.10 40.44
N ALA A 532 24.68 -43.27 40.85
CA ALA A 532 23.80 -43.55 41.97
C ALA A 532 22.77 -44.66 41.67
N MET A 533 22.30 -44.76 40.42
CA MET A 533 21.23 -45.68 40.01
C MET A 533 21.73 -47.07 39.59
N ILE A 534 22.99 -47.22 39.17
CA ILE A 534 23.57 -48.52 38.78
C ILE A 534 23.39 -49.58 39.88
N PRO A 535 23.79 -49.34 41.15
CA PRO A 535 23.64 -50.34 42.22
C PRO A 535 22.17 -50.71 42.47
N GLU A 536 21.28 -49.73 42.38
CA GLU A 536 19.84 -49.96 42.56
C GLU A 536 19.23 -50.80 41.43
N CYS A 537 19.69 -50.58 40.19
CA CYS A 537 19.26 -51.33 39.02
C CYS A 537 19.79 -52.77 39.05
N GLU A 538 21.03 -52.99 39.47
CA GLU A 538 21.61 -54.33 39.65
C GLU A 538 20.85 -55.12 40.71
N GLN A 539 20.56 -54.50 41.86
CA GLN A 539 19.77 -55.12 42.91
C GLN A 539 18.35 -55.47 42.45
N ALA A 540 17.69 -54.57 41.73
CA ALA A 540 16.36 -54.81 41.18
C ALA A 540 16.37 -55.92 40.12
N LEU A 541 17.40 -55.96 39.26
CA LEU A 541 17.59 -56.99 38.25
C LEU A 541 17.74 -58.39 38.88
N ASP A 542 18.54 -58.52 39.94
CA ASP A 542 18.73 -59.79 40.62
C ASP A 542 17.48 -60.24 41.37
N ALA A 543 16.74 -59.30 41.97
CA ALA A 543 15.43 -59.59 42.57
C ALA A 543 14.42 -60.12 41.52
N VAL A 544 14.39 -59.52 40.32
CA VAL A 544 13.52 -60.00 39.22
C VAL A 544 13.94 -61.39 38.74
N LYS A 545 15.26 -61.65 38.56
CA LYS A 545 15.76 -62.99 38.19
C LYS A 545 15.37 -64.06 39.20
N GLU A 546 15.44 -63.74 40.49
CA GLU A 546 15.09 -64.68 41.55
C GLU A 546 13.59 -64.98 41.58
N LYS A 547 12.73 -63.96 41.39
CA LYS A 547 11.29 -64.15 41.23
C LYS A 547 10.94 -65.05 40.03
N ILE A 548 11.60 -64.85 38.88
CA ILE A 548 11.41 -65.72 37.70
C ILE A 548 11.82 -67.16 38.01
N LYS A 549 12.95 -67.39 38.70
CA LYS A 549 13.35 -68.75 39.10
C LYS A 549 12.32 -69.39 40.03
N GLN A 550 11.74 -68.64 40.96
CA GLN A 550 10.68 -69.12 41.85
C GLN A 550 9.40 -69.46 41.07
N GLU A 551 9.01 -68.62 40.10
CA GLU A 551 7.88 -68.88 39.20
C GLU A 551 8.09 -70.11 38.33
N GLU A 552 9.29 -70.30 37.77
CA GLU A 552 9.66 -71.48 36.98
C GLU A 552 9.70 -72.75 37.83
N ALA A 553 10.19 -72.67 39.07
CA ALA A 553 10.20 -73.79 40.02
C ALA A 553 8.76 -74.18 40.40
N LEU A 554 7.91 -73.20 40.70
CA LEU A 554 6.48 -73.41 40.98
C LEU A 554 5.74 -73.96 39.75
N ALA A 555 6.07 -73.48 38.54
CA ALA A 555 5.51 -73.98 37.29
C ALA A 555 5.94 -75.43 37.01
N LYS A 556 7.19 -75.80 37.29
CA LYS A 556 7.67 -77.20 37.20
C LYS A 556 6.98 -78.11 38.22
N GLU A 557 6.72 -77.61 39.43
CA GLU A 557 6.01 -78.36 40.47
C GLU A 557 4.51 -78.53 40.12
N LYS A 558 3.86 -77.47 39.65
CA LYS A 558 2.48 -77.51 39.10
C LYS A 558 2.39 -78.44 37.89
N ALA A 559 3.33 -78.38 36.94
CA ALA A 559 3.39 -79.29 35.79
C ALA A 559 3.57 -80.76 36.22
N LYS A 560 4.28 -81.03 37.32
CA LYS A 560 4.41 -82.38 37.90
C LYS A 560 3.11 -82.85 38.56
N ALA A 561 2.36 -81.96 39.21
CA ALA A 561 1.02 -82.22 39.76
C ALA A 561 -0.04 -82.40 38.65
N GLU A 562 0.08 -81.63 37.57
CA GLU A 562 -0.82 -81.63 36.42
C GLU A 562 -0.59 -82.86 35.53
N LYS A 563 0.66 -83.31 35.35
CA LYS A 563 0.97 -84.61 34.73
C LYS A 563 0.35 -85.80 35.49
N LYS A 564 0.21 -85.69 36.82
CA LYS A 564 -0.47 -86.66 37.68
C LYS A 564 -2.02 -86.60 37.56
N ARG A 565 -2.58 -85.41 37.31
CA ARG A 565 -4.01 -85.21 36.98
C ARG A 565 -4.35 -85.66 35.55
N ILE A 566 -3.47 -85.42 34.58
CA ILE A 566 -3.64 -85.78 33.16
C ILE A 566 -3.68 -87.31 32.96
N THR A 567 -2.96 -88.10 33.77
CA THR A 567 -3.07 -89.58 33.74
C THR A 567 -4.45 -90.11 34.16
N VAL A 568 -5.18 -89.37 35.00
CA VAL A 568 -6.53 -89.74 35.47
C VAL A 568 -7.62 -89.24 34.50
N ILE A 569 -7.41 -88.09 33.86
CA ILE A 569 -8.38 -87.47 32.94
C ILE A 569 -8.29 -88.07 31.51
N ALA A 570 -7.15 -88.65 31.12
CA ALA A 570 -6.96 -89.31 29.82
C ALA A 570 -7.86 -90.55 29.58
N ILE A 571 -8.50 -91.11 30.62
CA ILE A 571 -9.47 -92.21 30.49
C ILE A 571 -10.88 -91.71 30.15
N VAL A 572 -11.21 -90.44 30.42
CA VAL A 572 -12.59 -89.91 30.32
C VAL A 572 -12.79 -88.99 29.10
N ALA A 573 -11.72 -88.42 28.53
CA ALA A 573 -11.81 -87.37 27.52
C ALA A 573 -11.62 -87.83 26.05
N LEU A 574 -11.79 -89.11 25.72
CA LEU A 574 -11.84 -89.58 24.32
C LEU A 574 -13.24 -89.39 23.66
N ALA A 575 -14.22 -88.85 24.40
CA ALA A 575 -15.61 -88.74 23.93
C ALA A 575 -16.09 -87.30 23.59
N ALA A 576 -15.25 -86.27 23.69
CA ALA A 576 -15.72 -84.87 23.62
C ALA A 576 -14.98 -83.97 22.60
N VAL A 577 -14.43 -84.53 21.51
CA VAL A 577 -13.74 -83.76 20.45
C VAL A 577 -14.60 -83.63 19.16
N LEU A 578 -15.93 -83.62 19.28
CA LEU A 578 -16.81 -83.44 18.11
C LEU A 578 -17.84 -82.32 18.19
N LEU A 579 -17.69 -81.35 19.11
CA LEU A 579 -18.54 -80.15 19.13
C LEU A 579 -17.78 -78.95 19.74
N ALA A 580 -17.13 -78.15 18.89
CA ALA A 580 -16.97 -76.68 19.02
C ALA A 580 -15.75 -76.15 18.25
N ILE A 581 -15.91 -75.94 16.94
CA ILE A 581 -15.28 -74.81 16.26
C ILE A 581 -16.35 -73.73 16.21
N ALA A 582 -16.38 -72.82 17.20
CA ALA A 582 -17.06 -71.53 17.12
C ALA A 582 -16.81 -70.68 18.38
N SER A 583 -15.79 -69.82 18.34
CA SER A 583 -15.70 -68.55 19.09
C SER A 583 -14.48 -67.82 18.55
N GLY A 584 -14.61 -66.85 17.63
CA GLY A 584 -15.41 -65.65 17.81
C GLY A 584 -14.52 -64.58 18.45
N LEU A 585 -13.59 -64.04 17.66
CA LEU A 585 -12.83 -62.83 18.00
C LEU A 585 -13.83 -61.68 18.18
N ILE A 586 -14.01 -61.24 19.42
CA ILE A 586 -14.79 -60.04 19.73
C ILE A 586 -13.95 -58.84 19.31
N VAL A 587 -14.23 -58.29 18.12
CA VAL A 587 -13.96 -56.87 17.85
C VAL A 587 -15.08 -56.12 18.56
N ASN A 588 -14.75 -55.45 19.66
CA ASN A 588 -15.68 -54.52 20.29
C ASN A 588 -16.01 -53.43 19.25
N ALA A 589 -17.23 -53.45 18.72
CA ALA A 589 -17.73 -52.40 17.87
C ALA A 589 -17.71 -51.08 18.64
N VAL A 590 -16.89 -50.12 18.20
CA VAL A 590 -16.88 -48.77 18.74
C VAL A 590 -18.27 -48.17 18.51
N LYS A 591 -19.02 -47.96 19.60
CA LYS A 591 -20.33 -47.31 19.51
C LYS A 591 -20.11 -45.83 19.24
N HIS A 592 -20.61 -45.37 18.10
CA HIS A 592 -20.60 -43.97 17.74
C HIS A 592 -21.94 -43.31 18.06
N GLU A 593 -21.90 -42.11 18.63
CA GLU A 593 -23.08 -41.28 18.82
C GLU A 593 -23.26 -40.37 17.60
N LYS A 594 -24.52 -40.18 17.17
CA LYS A 594 -24.85 -39.30 16.05
C LYS A 594 -25.77 -38.20 16.56
N ILE A 595 -25.33 -36.96 16.45
CA ILE A 595 -26.08 -35.76 16.84
C ILE A 595 -26.02 -34.81 15.66
N ASP A 596 -27.17 -34.37 15.17
CA ASP A 596 -27.30 -33.39 14.07
C ASP A 596 -26.47 -33.69 12.81
N GLY A 597 -26.28 -34.98 12.49
CA GLY A 597 -25.50 -35.41 11.33
C GLY A 597 -23.99 -35.54 11.57
N ILE A 598 -23.50 -35.19 12.76
CA ILE A 598 -22.10 -35.35 13.19
C ILE A 598 -21.95 -36.67 13.95
N LYS A 599 -20.88 -37.42 13.64
CA LYS A 599 -20.55 -38.70 14.26
C LYS A 599 -19.44 -38.50 15.29
N TYR A 600 -19.71 -38.93 16.52
CA TYR A 600 -18.80 -38.84 17.65
C TYR A 600 -18.35 -40.23 18.09
N GLU A 601 -17.07 -40.35 18.42
CA GLU A 601 -16.46 -41.53 19.02
C GLU A 601 -16.10 -41.24 20.47
N LYS A 602 -16.46 -42.17 21.37
CA LYS A 602 -16.11 -42.06 22.79
C LYS A 602 -14.82 -42.83 23.08
N ALA A 603 -13.78 -42.12 23.52
CA ALA A 603 -12.52 -42.69 23.94
C ALA A 603 -12.09 -42.06 25.27
N ASN A 604 -11.60 -42.87 26.22
CA ASN A 604 -11.04 -42.42 27.50
C ASN A 604 -11.92 -41.45 28.31
N GLY A 605 -13.25 -41.56 28.19
CA GLY A 605 -14.20 -40.72 28.94
C GLY A 605 -14.54 -39.37 28.28
N ALA A 606 -14.03 -39.08 27.08
CA ALA A 606 -14.36 -37.90 26.29
C ALA A 606 -14.87 -38.28 24.89
N TYR A 607 -15.44 -37.31 24.17
CA TYR A 607 -15.92 -37.48 22.80
C TYR A 607 -14.98 -36.80 21.79
N ARG A 608 -14.83 -37.44 20.63
CA ARG A 608 -14.11 -36.89 19.47
C ARG A 608 -15.02 -36.91 18.25
N VAL A 609 -15.05 -35.84 17.46
CA VAL A 609 -15.71 -35.85 16.14
C VAL A 609 -14.89 -36.73 15.20
N VAL A 610 -15.49 -37.72 14.55
CA VAL A 610 -14.75 -38.63 13.65
C VAL A 610 -15.20 -38.57 12.20
N ASP A 611 -16.43 -38.14 11.96
CA ASP A 611 -17.01 -38.07 10.61
C ASP A 611 -18.26 -37.18 10.66
N VAL A 612 -18.63 -36.63 9.51
CA VAL A 612 -19.76 -35.71 9.37
C VAL A 612 -20.53 -36.05 8.10
N ASN A 613 -21.84 -36.23 8.23
CA ASN A 613 -22.70 -36.41 7.07
C ASN A 613 -23.05 -35.05 6.47
N THR A 614 -22.30 -34.67 5.43
CA THR A 614 -22.42 -33.39 4.70
C THR A 614 -23.83 -33.06 4.20
N ASN A 615 -24.67 -34.07 3.96
CA ASN A 615 -26.07 -33.89 3.51
C ASN A 615 -27.06 -33.66 4.65
N LYS A 616 -26.65 -33.87 5.91
CA LYS A 616 -27.52 -33.76 7.09
C LYS A 616 -27.17 -32.60 8.01
N ILE A 617 -25.96 -32.07 7.90
CA ILE A 617 -25.57 -30.86 8.64
C ILE A 617 -26.04 -29.60 7.91
N GLY A 618 -26.44 -28.59 8.70
CA GLY A 618 -26.82 -27.27 8.19
C GLY A 618 -25.64 -26.50 7.59
N THR A 619 -25.91 -25.26 7.16
CA THR A 619 -24.86 -24.32 6.71
C THR A 619 -24.06 -23.75 7.88
N GLU A 620 -24.69 -23.63 9.05
CA GLU A 620 -24.05 -23.28 10.31
C GLU A 620 -23.93 -24.54 11.17
N VAL A 621 -22.73 -24.80 11.65
CA VAL A 621 -22.42 -25.99 12.44
C VAL A 621 -21.86 -25.59 13.79
N VAL A 622 -22.50 -26.05 14.86
CA VAL A 622 -22.04 -25.83 16.23
C VAL A 622 -21.72 -27.18 16.86
N ILE A 623 -20.48 -27.37 17.26
CA ILE A 623 -20.07 -28.58 17.99
C ILE A 623 -20.37 -28.35 19.48
N PRO A 624 -21.14 -29.22 20.14
CA PRO A 624 -21.45 -29.06 21.56
C PRO A 624 -20.18 -29.26 22.40
N ALA A 625 -20.01 -28.47 23.46
CA ALA A 625 -18.90 -28.62 24.41
C ALA A 625 -18.98 -29.95 25.18
N GLU A 626 -20.20 -30.44 25.45
CA GLU A 626 -20.44 -31.69 26.16
C GLU A 626 -21.55 -32.52 25.51
N ILE A 627 -21.39 -33.84 25.56
CA ILE A 627 -22.41 -34.81 25.18
C ILE A 627 -22.64 -35.71 26.40
N LYS A 628 -23.87 -35.72 26.92
CA LYS A 628 -24.28 -36.53 28.09
C LYS A 628 -23.35 -36.33 29.31
N GLY A 629 -22.96 -35.08 29.57
CA GLY A 629 -22.10 -34.70 30.70
C GLY A 629 -20.64 -35.14 30.57
N LYS A 630 -20.18 -35.41 29.34
CA LYS A 630 -18.76 -35.67 29.02
C LYS A 630 -18.29 -34.69 27.94
N PRO A 631 -17.06 -34.17 28.05
CA PRO A 631 -16.56 -33.14 27.14
C PRO A 631 -16.27 -33.69 25.74
N VAL A 632 -16.43 -32.83 24.73
CA VAL A 632 -15.91 -33.04 23.38
C VAL A 632 -14.51 -32.43 23.31
N THR A 633 -13.49 -33.27 23.20
CA THR A 633 -12.08 -32.85 23.35
C THR A 633 -11.27 -32.89 22.06
N GLY A 634 -11.84 -33.39 20.96
CA GLY A 634 -11.08 -33.45 19.72
C GLY A 634 -11.89 -33.49 18.44
N ILE A 635 -11.24 -33.05 17.36
CA ILE A 635 -11.70 -33.18 15.98
C ILE A 635 -10.81 -34.19 15.25
N GLY A 636 -11.44 -35.11 14.53
CA GLY A 636 -10.80 -36.17 13.76
C GLY A 636 -10.01 -35.65 12.57
N VAL A 637 -9.01 -36.41 12.15
CA VAL A 637 -8.37 -36.22 10.84
C VAL A 637 -9.46 -36.32 9.77
N ARG A 638 -9.56 -35.30 8.91
CA ARG A 638 -10.58 -35.22 7.84
C ARG A 638 -12.05 -35.28 8.29
N ALA A 639 -12.36 -35.00 9.55
CA ALA A 639 -13.71 -35.14 10.10
C ALA A 639 -14.79 -34.32 9.36
N PHE A 640 -14.46 -33.12 8.89
CA PHE A 640 -15.30 -32.22 8.09
C PHE A 640 -14.79 -32.10 6.64
N SER A 641 -14.07 -33.11 6.12
CA SER A 641 -13.55 -33.06 4.76
C SER A 641 -14.68 -32.97 3.73
N GLU A 642 -14.49 -32.15 2.69
CA GLU A 642 -15.44 -31.91 1.59
C GLU A 642 -16.80 -31.33 2.05
N CYS A 643 -16.85 -30.71 3.23
CA CYS A 643 -17.99 -29.93 3.73
C CYS A 643 -18.13 -28.60 2.95
N SER A 644 -18.54 -28.71 1.68
CA SER A 644 -18.60 -27.60 0.73
C SER A 644 -19.84 -26.71 0.85
N ARG A 645 -20.79 -27.01 1.76
CA ARG A 645 -22.02 -26.24 1.96
C ARG A 645 -21.95 -25.29 3.15
N GLN A 646 -21.05 -25.55 4.09
CA GLN A 646 -20.97 -24.88 5.38
C GLN A 646 -20.36 -23.49 5.22
N THR A 647 -21.01 -22.50 5.84
CA THR A 647 -20.57 -21.11 5.86
C THR A 647 -19.98 -20.73 7.20
N SER A 648 -20.41 -21.36 8.30
CA SER A 648 -19.89 -21.12 9.64
C SER A 648 -19.72 -22.41 10.43
N ILE A 649 -18.59 -22.54 11.14
CA ILE A 649 -18.31 -23.66 12.05
C ILE A 649 -17.82 -23.11 13.39
N ILE A 650 -18.43 -23.56 14.48
CA ILE A 650 -18.08 -23.18 15.86
C ILE A 650 -17.56 -24.41 16.61
N ILE A 651 -16.28 -24.37 16.98
CA ILE A 651 -15.60 -25.38 17.78
C ILE A 651 -15.50 -24.85 19.23
N PRO A 652 -15.97 -25.61 20.24
CA PRO A 652 -16.00 -25.17 21.63
C PRO A 652 -14.64 -25.27 22.32
N ASP A 653 -14.47 -24.50 23.41
CA ASP A 653 -13.23 -24.44 24.21
C ASP A 653 -12.84 -25.76 24.88
N SER A 654 -13.77 -26.71 24.98
CA SER A 654 -13.50 -28.06 25.47
C SER A 654 -12.59 -28.86 24.53
N VAL A 655 -12.48 -28.48 23.25
CA VAL A 655 -11.63 -29.14 22.26
C VAL A 655 -10.17 -28.78 22.52
N THR A 656 -9.32 -29.81 22.64
CA THR A 656 -7.88 -29.68 22.90
C THR A 656 -7.01 -30.19 21.75
N SER A 657 -7.61 -30.82 20.73
CA SER A 657 -6.91 -31.31 19.54
C SER A 657 -7.75 -31.25 18.27
N ILE A 658 -7.17 -30.80 17.17
CA ILE A 658 -7.77 -30.79 15.83
C ILE A 658 -6.86 -31.61 14.91
N GLY A 659 -7.41 -32.61 14.23
CA GLY A 659 -6.63 -33.46 13.34
C GLY A 659 -6.28 -32.79 12.01
N ALA A 660 -5.21 -33.27 11.37
CA ALA A 660 -4.81 -32.84 10.04
C ALA A 660 -5.98 -32.88 9.04
N SER A 661 -6.08 -31.85 8.20
CA SER A 661 -7.11 -31.76 7.15
C SER A 661 -8.55 -31.87 7.66
N ALA A 662 -8.82 -31.59 8.94
CA ALA A 662 -10.16 -31.66 9.52
C ALA A 662 -11.21 -30.96 8.64
N PHE A 663 -10.86 -29.81 8.04
CA PHE A 663 -11.73 -28.98 7.19
C PHE A 663 -11.28 -28.92 5.72
N TYR A 664 -10.51 -29.91 5.23
CA TYR A 664 -10.07 -29.96 3.84
C TYR A 664 -11.26 -29.87 2.87
N GLY A 665 -11.22 -28.95 1.91
CA GLY A 665 -12.30 -28.81 0.91
C GLY A 665 -13.54 -28.03 1.38
N CYS A 666 -13.50 -27.36 2.54
CA CYS A 666 -14.60 -26.49 3.01
C CYS A 666 -14.66 -25.14 2.26
N ARG A 667 -14.90 -25.19 0.94
CA ARG A 667 -14.74 -24.04 0.01
C ARG A 667 -15.73 -22.88 0.16
N ARG A 668 -16.79 -23.02 0.96
CA ARG A 668 -17.80 -21.98 1.21
C ARG A 668 -17.73 -21.40 2.63
N LEU A 669 -16.77 -21.85 3.44
CA LEU A 669 -16.62 -21.41 4.81
C LEU A 669 -16.22 -19.93 4.81
N THR A 670 -17.04 -19.09 5.44
CA THR A 670 -16.82 -17.64 5.57
C THR A 670 -16.37 -17.26 6.97
N SER A 671 -16.74 -18.04 7.98
CA SER A 671 -16.34 -17.84 9.36
C SER A 671 -16.01 -19.15 10.08
N ILE A 672 -15.04 -19.12 10.98
CA ILE A 672 -14.74 -20.23 11.88
C ILE A 672 -14.36 -19.73 13.28
N THR A 673 -14.86 -20.41 14.31
CA THR A 673 -14.50 -20.17 15.71
C THR A 673 -13.77 -21.39 16.25
N LEU A 674 -12.60 -21.18 16.87
CA LEU A 674 -11.71 -22.23 17.36
C LEU A 674 -10.96 -21.82 18.64
N PRO A 675 -10.67 -22.79 19.53
CA PRO A 675 -9.96 -22.51 20.78
C PRO A 675 -8.47 -22.19 20.64
N PHE A 676 -7.83 -22.60 19.54
CA PHE A 676 -6.41 -22.38 19.28
C PHE A 676 -6.09 -22.59 17.81
N VAL A 677 -5.03 -21.95 17.31
CA VAL A 677 -4.56 -22.11 15.93
C VAL A 677 -3.80 -23.42 15.76
N GLY A 678 -4.01 -24.12 14.64
CA GLY A 678 -3.27 -25.35 14.32
C GLY A 678 -3.83 -26.61 14.98
N ALA A 679 -2.94 -27.52 15.38
CA ALA A 679 -3.30 -28.88 15.79
C ALA A 679 -3.72 -29.01 17.27
N THR A 680 -3.08 -28.29 18.19
CA THR A 680 -3.31 -28.44 19.64
C THR A 680 -3.10 -27.14 20.39
N LEU A 681 -3.81 -26.96 21.50
CA LEU A 681 -3.61 -25.84 22.41
C LEU A 681 -2.16 -25.82 22.94
N ASN A 682 -1.41 -24.76 22.61
CA ASN A 682 0.00 -24.57 23.01
C ASN A 682 0.96 -25.69 22.54
N GLY A 683 0.68 -26.34 21.41
CA GLY A 683 1.60 -27.31 20.81
C GLY A 683 2.76 -26.63 20.09
N ALA A 684 3.93 -27.27 20.04
CA ALA A 684 5.09 -26.76 19.29
C ALA A 684 5.07 -27.15 17.79
N ASP A 685 4.25 -28.14 17.42
CA ASP A 685 4.17 -28.68 16.06
C ASP A 685 2.82 -28.33 15.41
N ASN A 686 2.84 -28.07 14.11
CA ASN A 686 1.63 -27.82 13.30
C ASN A 686 0.78 -26.65 13.82
N THR A 687 1.45 -25.55 14.18
CA THR A 687 0.84 -24.32 14.68
C THR A 687 0.27 -23.44 13.58
N HIS A 688 0.57 -23.75 12.31
CA HIS A 688 0.01 -23.04 11.16
C HIS A 688 -1.47 -23.35 10.95
N PHE A 689 -2.24 -22.32 10.62
CA PHE A 689 -3.69 -22.41 10.44
C PHE A 689 -4.08 -23.33 9.27
N GLY A 690 -3.28 -23.39 8.21
CA GLY A 690 -3.52 -24.28 7.07
C GLY A 690 -3.50 -25.76 7.43
N TYR A 691 -2.91 -26.17 8.56
CA TYR A 691 -2.90 -27.57 9.01
C TYR A 691 -4.30 -28.19 9.06
N ILE A 692 -5.27 -27.45 9.59
CA ILE A 692 -6.65 -27.91 9.71
C ILE A 692 -7.34 -28.01 8.35
N PHE A 693 -6.81 -27.34 7.31
CA PHE A 693 -7.27 -27.41 5.93
C PHE A 693 -6.45 -28.35 5.04
N GLY A 694 -5.33 -28.88 5.54
CA GLY A 694 -4.49 -29.87 4.87
C GLY A 694 -3.13 -29.39 4.35
N ALA A 695 -2.71 -28.18 4.72
CA ALA A 695 -1.33 -27.73 4.48
C ALA A 695 -0.37 -28.54 5.36
N SER A 696 0.68 -29.11 4.76
CA SER A 696 1.74 -29.82 5.49
C SER A 696 2.76 -28.87 6.14
N GLU A 697 2.83 -27.62 5.68
CA GLU A 697 3.75 -26.59 6.15
C GLU A 697 3.10 -25.20 5.99
N HIS A 698 3.68 -24.20 6.67
CA HIS A 698 3.12 -22.84 6.76
C HIS A 698 3.09 -22.09 5.40
N SER A 699 4.03 -22.37 4.50
CA SER A 699 4.11 -21.79 3.14
C SER A 699 2.90 -22.13 2.27
N MET A 700 2.18 -23.20 2.60
CA MET A 700 1.05 -23.71 1.81
C MET A 700 -0.30 -23.18 2.33
N ASN A 701 -0.32 -22.30 3.33
CA ASN A 701 -1.55 -21.71 3.85
C ASN A 701 -2.41 -21.07 2.74
N GLU A 702 -1.80 -20.33 1.81
CA GLU A 702 -2.48 -19.65 0.70
C GLU A 702 -3.25 -20.62 -0.21
N ASP A 703 -2.74 -21.84 -0.39
CA ASP A 703 -3.33 -22.85 -1.28
C ASP A 703 -4.47 -23.65 -0.62
N TYR A 704 -4.41 -23.81 0.71
CA TYR A 704 -5.31 -24.71 1.44
C TYR A 704 -6.38 -23.98 2.24
N VAL A 705 -6.07 -22.80 2.77
CA VAL A 705 -7.05 -21.99 3.50
C VAL A 705 -8.05 -21.42 2.49
N PRO A 706 -9.37 -21.65 2.65
CA PRO A 706 -10.35 -21.19 1.68
C PRO A 706 -10.34 -19.68 1.52
N SER A 707 -10.21 -19.18 0.29
CA SER A 707 -10.28 -17.73 0.00
C SER A 707 -11.64 -17.09 0.35
N SER A 708 -12.68 -17.91 0.53
CA SER A 708 -13.99 -17.52 1.07
C SER A 708 -13.94 -17.15 2.55
N LEU A 709 -12.96 -17.63 3.30
CA LEU A 709 -12.87 -17.43 4.75
C LEU A 709 -12.48 -15.99 5.06
N LYS A 710 -13.40 -15.26 5.69
CA LYS A 710 -13.27 -13.81 5.96
C LYS A 710 -13.02 -13.51 7.43
N THR A 711 -13.57 -14.34 8.33
CA THR A 711 -13.54 -14.11 9.78
C THR A 711 -13.02 -15.34 10.51
N VAL A 712 -12.04 -15.13 11.38
CA VAL A 712 -11.56 -16.15 12.32
C VAL A 712 -11.74 -15.63 13.74
N VAL A 713 -12.33 -16.44 14.62
CA VAL A 713 -12.47 -16.11 16.04
C VAL A 713 -11.67 -17.13 16.85
N ILE A 714 -10.63 -16.66 17.52
CA ILE A 714 -9.85 -17.47 18.43
C ILE A 714 -10.38 -17.22 19.86
N THR A 715 -10.71 -18.28 20.58
CA THR A 715 -11.29 -18.18 21.94
C THR A 715 -10.30 -18.51 23.06
N GLY A 716 -9.11 -19.04 22.73
CA GLY A 716 -8.04 -19.31 23.68
C GLY A 716 -6.65 -19.39 23.05
N GLY A 717 -5.70 -20.00 23.76
CA GLY A 717 -4.29 -20.11 23.34
C GLY A 717 -3.39 -19.04 23.94
N ALA A 718 -2.10 -19.36 24.07
CA ALA A 718 -1.10 -18.45 24.64
C ALA A 718 -0.42 -17.55 23.60
N SER A 719 -0.39 -17.93 22.32
CA SER A 719 0.34 -17.22 21.27
C SER A 719 -0.35 -17.36 19.91
N ILE A 720 -0.05 -16.42 19.01
CA ILE A 720 -0.21 -16.61 17.57
C ILE A 720 1.19 -16.89 17.01
N ASP A 721 1.45 -18.18 16.77
CA ASP A 721 2.79 -18.67 16.48
C ASP A 721 3.32 -18.25 15.09
N ASN A 722 4.59 -18.62 14.84
CA ASN A 722 5.30 -18.32 13.61
C ASN A 722 4.52 -18.74 12.36
N ASP A 723 4.38 -17.82 11.41
CA ASP A 723 3.70 -18.01 10.12
C ASP A 723 2.25 -18.54 10.24
N ALA A 724 1.60 -18.41 11.40
CA ALA A 724 0.29 -19.01 11.70
C ALA A 724 -0.75 -18.76 10.61
N PHE A 725 -0.89 -17.52 10.15
CA PHE A 725 -1.81 -17.08 9.10
C PHE A 725 -1.07 -16.54 7.86
N SER A 726 0.23 -16.82 7.71
CA SER A 726 1.02 -16.37 6.57
C SER A 726 0.32 -16.71 5.24
N GLY A 727 0.16 -15.73 4.34
CA GLY A 727 -0.48 -15.89 3.03
C GLY A 727 -2.01 -16.01 3.05
N CYS A 728 -2.69 -15.86 4.19
CA CYS A 728 -4.16 -15.92 4.27
C CYS A 728 -4.84 -14.67 3.68
N SER A 729 -4.69 -14.45 2.37
CA SER A 729 -5.19 -13.27 1.63
C SER A 729 -6.71 -13.11 1.64
N GLY A 730 -7.46 -14.17 1.94
CA GLY A 730 -8.91 -14.14 2.10
C GLY A 730 -9.40 -13.49 3.40
N LEU A 731 -8.57 -13.53 4.46
CA LEU A 731 -8.92 -13.14 5.82
C LEU A 731 -9.09 -11.62 5.92
N THR A 732 -10.24 -11.15 6.39
CA THR A 732 -10.55 -9.71 6.51
C THR A 732 -10.51 -9.19 7.94
N THR A 733 -10.81 -10.07 8.91
CA THR A 733 -10.82 -9.78 10.34
C THR A 733 -10.49 -11.03 11.15
N ILE A 734 -9.84 -10.83 12.29
CA ILE A 734 -9.55 -11.87 13.27
C ILE A 734 -9.81 -11.34 14.67
N VAL A 735 -10.36 -12.20 15.54
CA VAL A 735 -10.49 -11.92 16.98
C VAL A 735 -9.40 -12.69 17.72
N ILE A 736 -8.53 -11.95 18.41
CA ILE A 736 -7.46 -12.49 19.27
C ILE A 736 -7.94 -12.36 20.73
N PRO A 737 -7.94 -13.43 21.53
CA PRO A 737 -8.41 -13.40 22.90
C PRO A 737 -7.35 -12.84 23.86
N ASP A 738 -7.79 -12.34 25.02
CA ASP A 738 -6.92 -11.79 26.08
C ASP A 738 -5.98 -12.83 26.73
N SER A 739 -6.06 -14.11 26.34
CA SER A 739 -5.11 -15.13 26.77
C SER A 739 -3.81 -15.11 25.95
N VAL A 740 -3.79 -14.45 24.79
CA VAL A 740 -2.63 -14.39 23.90
C VAL A 740 -1.63 -13.36 24.39
N THR A 741 -0.39 -13.78 24.61
CA THR A 741 0.69 -12.91 25.10
C THR A 741 1.69 -12.52 24.01
N ASN A 742 1.73 -13.23 22.89
CA ASN A 742 2.73 -13.03 21.83
C ASN A 742 2.09 -13.22 20.44
N ILE A 743 2.46 -12.34 19.50
CA ILE A 743 2.22 -12.49 18.06
C ILE A 743 3.58 -12.63 17.40
N ASP A 744 3.91 -13.82 16.91
CA ASP A 744 5.29 -14.17 16.59
C ASP A 744 5.68 -13.83 15.14
N TYR A 745 6.86 -14.31 14.72
CA TYR A 745 7.47 -14.02 13.43
C TYR A 745 6.51 -14.36 12.28
N ARG A 746 6.24 -13.38 11.41
CA ARG A 746 5.37 -13.54 10.22
C ARG A 746 3.97 -14.10 10.49
N ALA A 747 3.45 -13.99 11.71
CA ALA A 747 2.14 -14.53 12.09
C ALA A 747 1.00 -14.19 11.09
N PHE A 748 0.99 -12.98 10.51
CA PHE A 748 0.03 -12.49 9.51
C PHE A 748 0.71 -11.99 8.22
N TYR A 749 1.90 -12.50 7.89
CA TYR A 749 2.65 -12.08 6.71
C TYR A 749 1.80 -12.25 5.43
N ASN A 750 1.74 -11.23 4.58
CA ASN A 750 0.94 -11.20 3.34
C ASN A 750 -0.55 -11.54 3.52
N CYS A 751 -1.15 -11.27 4.69
CA CYS A 751 -2.61 -11.26 4.85
C CYS A 751 -3.22 -10.02 4.17
N SER A 752 -3.10 -9.93 2.84
CA SER A 752 -3.47 -8.76 2.05
C SER A 752 -4.96 -8.41 2.08
N GLY A 753 -5.83 -9.32 2.54
CA GLY A 753 -7.25 -9.07 2.78
C GLY A 753 -7.57 -8.40 4.12
N LEU A 754 -6.64 -8.42 5.08
CA LEU A 754 -6.88 -7.99 6.46
C LEU A 754 -7.12 -6.49 6.50
N THR A 755 -8.27 -6.05 7.02
CA THR A 755 -8.68 -4.63 6.99
C THR A 755 -8.52 -3.89 8.30
N SER A 756 -8.66 -4.63 9.41
CA SER A 756 -8.51 -4.14 10.77
C SER A 756 -8.05 -5.26 11.68
N ILE A 757 -7.31 -4.91 12.73
CA ILE A 757 -6.98 -5.83 13.82
C ILE A 757 -7.02 -5.13 15.17
N THR A 758 -7.50 -5.85 16.18
CA THR A 758 -7.44 -5.45 17.59
C THR A 758 -6.42 -6.34 18.30
N ILE A 759 -5.41 -5.72 18.88
CA ILE A 759 -4.36 -6.35 19.67
C ILE A 759 -4.74 -6.21 21.15
N PRO A 760 -5.04 -7.30 21.88
CA PRO A 760 -5.53 -7.22 23.26
C PRO A 760 -4.45 -6.76 24.24
N ASP A 761 -4.87 -6.34 25.44
CA ASP A 761 -4.00 -5.79 26.50
C ASP A 761 -2.85 -6.74 26.85
N SER A 762 -3.11 -8.05 26.80
CA SER A 762 -2.21 -9.14 27.18
C SER A 762 -1.00 -9.30 26.26
N VAL A 763 -1.02 -8.76 25.04
CA VAL A 763 0.09 -8.94 24.08
C VAL A 763 1.28 -8.10 24.50
N THR A 764 2.39 -8.78 24.76
CA THR A 764 3.66 -8.19 25.22
C THR A 764 4.69 -8.01 24.11
N SER A 765 4.56 -8.76 23.00
CA SER A 765 5.47 -8.69 21.86
C SER A 765 4.78 -8.88 20.51
N ILE A 766 5.22 -8.10 19.52
CA ILE A 766 4.93 -8.30 18.10
C ILE A 766 6.25 -8.65 17.39
N GLY A 767 6.32 -9.84 16.83
CA GLY A 767 7.49 -10.41 16.18
C GLY A 767 7.82 -9.76 14.84
N SER A 768 9.01 -10.07 14.32
CA SER A 768 9.47 -9.47 13.07
C SER A 768 8.57 -9.86 11.91
N TYR A 769 8.25 -8.87 11.07
CA TYR A 769 7.37 -9.02 9.91
C TYR A 769 5.97 -9.56 10.21
N ALA A 770 5.49 -9.49 11.46
CA ALA A 770 4.22 -10.09 11.88
C ALA A 770 3.04 -9.69 10.97
N PHE A 771 2.94 -8.43 10.55
CA PHE A 771 1.89 -7.90 9.68
C PHE A 771 2.40 -7.44 8.31
N ARG A 772 3.64 -7.78 7.93
CA ARG A 772 4.21 -7.28 6.68
C ARG A 772 3.35 -7.67 5.47
N GLY A 773 3.08 -6.71 4.58
CA GLY A 773 2.30 -6.94 3.36
C GLY A 773 0.79 -7.06 3.59
N CYS A 774 0.27 -6.70 4.77
CA CYS A 774 -1.16 -6.52 5.00
C CYS A 774 -1.66 -5.22 4.32
N SER A 775 -1.61 -5.18 2.99
CA SER A 775 -1.79 -3.94 2.20
C SER A 775 -3.18 -3.30 2.31
N ARG A 776 -4.20 -4.02 2.80
CA ARG A 776 -5.54 -3.47 3.07
C ARG A 776 -5.77 -3.10 4.53
N LEU A 777 -4.77 -3.26 5.41
CA LEU A 777 -4.89 -3.00 6.83
C LEU A 777 -4.97 -1.50 7.06
N THR A 778 -6.17 -1.00 7.33
CA THR A 778 -6.43 0.44 7.49
C THR A 778 -6.27 0.94 8.92
N THR A 779 -6.51 0.06 9.89
CA THR A 779 -6.52 0.39 11.31
C THR A 779 -5.94 -0.74 12.16
N VAL A 780 -5.04 -0.39 13.07
CA VAL A 780 -4.54 -1.26 14.14
C VAL A 780 -4.95 -0.63 15.46
N THR A 781 -5.71 -1.36 16.27
CA THR A 781 -6.15 -0.90 17.60
C THR A 781 -5.45 -1.73 18.65
N PHE A 782 -4.82 -1.07 19.62
CA PHE A 782 -4.27 -1.72 20.81
C PHE A 782 -5.26 -1.55 21.96
N GLY A 783 -5.34 -2.54 22.85
CA GLY A 783 -6.11 -2.40 24.08
C GLY A 783 -5.61 -1.24 24.94
N GLU A 784 -6.51 -0.66 25.74
CA GLU A 784 -6.26 0.56 26.52
C GLU A 784 -5.07 0.41 27.50
N ASN A 785 -4.82 -0.80 28.00
CA ASN A 785 -3.74 -1.11 28.93
C ASN A 785 -2.70 -2.03 28.29
N SER A 786 -2.45 -1.88 26.98
CA SER A 786 -1.48 -2.69 26.24
C SER A 786 -0.14 -2.82 26.95
N GLN A 787 0.31 -4.07 27.13
CA GLN A 787 1.61 -4.42 27.73
C GLN A 787 2.75 -4.48 26.70
N LEU A 788 2.53 -3.98 25.48
CA LEU A 788 3.50 -4.05 24.39
C LEU A 788 4.70 -3.16 24.66
N THR A 789 5.91 -3.73 24.58
CA THR A 789 7.16 -3.02 24.89
C THR A 789 7.93 -2.55 23.65
N SER A 790 7.69 -3.18 22.49
CA SER A 790 8.35 -2.85 21.23
C SER A 790 7.49 -3.15 20.00
N ILE A 791 7.74 -2.42 18.93
CA ILE A 791 7.29 -2.76 17.57
C ILE A 791 8.46 -3.42 16.85
N GLY A 792 8.35 -4.72 16.55
CA GLY A 792 9.45 -5.51 16.00
C GLY A 792 9.86 -5.13 14.57
N TYR A 793 11.06 -5.59 14.18
CA TYR A 793 11.63 -5.41 12.84
C TYR A 793 10.59 -5.62 11.74
N GLY A 794 10.36 -4.60 10.90
CA GLY A 794 9.48 -4.71 9.74
C GLY A 794 8.04 -5.13 10.06
N ALA A 795 7.57 -5.02 11.31
CA ALA A 795 6.31 -5.59 11.78
C ALA A 795 5.11 -5.16 10.92
N PHE A 796 5.05 -3.88 10.51
CA PHE A 796 4.00 -3.31 9.67
C PHE A 796 4.52 -2.83 8.31
N CYS A 797 5.68 -3.30 7.85
CA CYS A 797 6.19 -2.88 6.53
C CYS A 797 5.24 -3.31 5.40
N ASP A 798 5.15 -2.53 4.33
CA ASP A 798 4.24 -2.76 3.20
C ASP A 798 2.75 -2.79 3.60
N CYS A 799 2.36 -2.23 4.76
CA CYS A 799 0.97 -2.00 5.14
C CYS A 799 0.43 -0.72 4.48
N SER A 800 0.41 -0.70 3.15
CA SER A 800 0.12 0.52 2.37
C SER A 800 -1.29 1.10 2.61
N GLY A 801 -2.25 0.31 3.11
CA GLY A 801 -3.58 0.79 3.50
C GLY A 801 -3.65 1.52 4.85
N LEU A 802 -2.60 1.46 5.67
CA LEU A 802 -2.60 2.00 7.03
C LEU A 802 -2.56 3.53 6.96
N THR A 803 -3.58 4.20 7.51
CA THR A 803 -3.70 5.67 7.42
C THR A 803 -3.30 6.41 8.69
N PHE A 804 -3.46 5.74 9.84
CA PHE A 804 -3.11 6.23 11.16
C PHE A 804 -2.82 5.05 12.08
N ILE A 805 -1.91 5.25 13.04
CA ILE A 805 -1.67 4.32 14.13
C ILE A 805 -1.36 5.06 15.43
N THR A 806 -1.89 4.56 16.55
CA THR A 806 -1.52 5.00 17.90
C THR A 806 -0.64 3.95 18.53
N ILE A 807 0.62 4.28 18.79
CA ILE A 807 1.56 3.40 19.49
C ILE A 807 1.24 3.42 20.99
N PRO A 808 1.11 2.27 21.67
CA PRO A 808 0.71 2.22 23.07
C PRO A 808 1.81 2.68 24.03
N ASN A 809 1.41 3.26 25.17
CA ASN A 809 2.27 3.99 26.13
C ASN A 809 3.42 3.19 26.77
N ASN A 810 3.47 1.87 26.62
CA ASN A 810 4.55 1.03 27.16
C ASN A 810 5.64 0.74 26.13
N VAL A 811 5.47 1.17 24.87
CA VAL A 811 6.43 0.93 23.80
C VAL A 811 7.64 1.84 23.98
N THR A 812 8.82 1.23 24.08
CA THR A 812 10.10 1.95 24.19
C THR A 812 10.89 1.95 22.89
N ILE A 813 10.64 0.97 22.01
CA ILE A 813 11.41 0.76 20.78
C ILE A 813 10.48 0.59 19.57
N ILE A 814 10.72 1.37 18.52
CA ILE A 814 10.20 1.15 17.18
C ILE A 814 11.37 0.68 16.30
N ASP A 815 11.40 -0.59 15.92
CA ASP A 815 12.59 -1.22 15.33
C ASP A 815 12.80 -0.86 13.84
N LEU A 816 13.91 -1.33 13.27
CA LEU A 816 14.29 -1.17 11.86
C LEU A 816 13.12 -1.55 10.94
N TYR A 817 12.83 -0.70 9.95
CA TYR A 817 11.78 -0.94 8.94
C TYR A 817 10.35 -1.11 9.49
N ALA A 818 10.08 -0.83 10.78
CA ALA A 818 8.80 -1.15 11.42
C ALA A 818 7.55 -0.74 10.62
N PHE A 819 7.55 0.43 9.98
CA PHE A 819 6.49 0.98 9.15
C PHE A 819 6.95 1.30 7.72
N CYS A 820 7.99 0.63 7.19
CA CYS A 820 8.44 0.94 5.83
C CYS A 820 7.34 0.75 4.78
N TYR A 821 7.30 1.61 3.75
CA TYR A 821 6.32 1.54 2.66
C TYR A 821 4.85 1.49 3.13
N CYS A 822 4.54 2.16 4.25
CA CYS A 822 3.16 2.47 4.63
C CYS A 822 2.71 3.74 3.88
N ASP A 823 2.53 3.63 2.57
CA ASP A 823 2.39 4.78 1.65
C ASP A 823 1.28 5.76 2.06
N ASN A 824 0.14 5.27 2.57
CA ASN A 824 -0.99 6.11 2.98
C ASN A 824 -0.97 6.55 4.45
N LEU A 825 0.13 6.31 5.20
CA LEU A 825 0.23 6.68 6.61
C LEU A 825 0.33 8.19 6.74
N THR A 826 -0.80 8.84 7.04
CA THR A 826 -0.88 10.32 7.11
C THR A 826 -0.41 10.87 8.44
N SER A 827 -0.65 10.13 9.53
CA SER A 827 -0.32 10.56 10.88
C SER A 827 -0.01 9.39 11.80
N ILE A 828 0.76 9.65 12.84
CA ILE A 828 1.10 8.68 13.88
C ILE A 828 1.11 9.33 15.25
N THR A 829 0.64 8.59 16.27
CA THR A 829 0.83 8.96 17.67
C THR A 829 1.94 8.12 18.29
N ILE A 830 2.99 8.78 18.77
CA ILE A 830 4.17 8.18 19.41
C ILE A 830 4.13 8.59 20.89
N PRO A 831 4.12 7.66 21.87
CA PRO A 831 4.12 7.99 23.28
C PRO A 831 5.49 8.52 23.74
N ASP A 832 5.51 9.22 24.87
CA ASP A 832 6.73 9.73 25.51
C ASP A 832 7.70 8.63 25.93
N SER A 833 7.21 7.40 26.15
CA SER A 833 8.00 6.22 26.48
C SER A 833 8.99 5.77 25.41
N VAL A 834 8.82 6.20 24.14
CA VAL A 834 9.69 5.77 23.04
C VAL A 834 11.07 6.43 23.17
N THR A 835 12.11 5.60 23.33
CA THR A 835 13.50 6.04 23.44
C THR A 835 14.32 5.78 22.19
N SER A 836 13.86 4.89 21.29
CA SER A 836 14.59 4.57 20.06
C SER A 836 13.67 4.26 18.87
N ILE A 837 14.05 4.80 17.70
CA ILE A 837 13.42 4.55 16.41
C ILE A 837 14.51 4.07 15.44
N GLY A 838 14.37 2.87 14.88
CA GLY A 838 15.36 2.24 14.02
C GLY A 838 15.55 2.95 12.66
N ASN A 839 16.64 2.61 11.95
CA ASN A 839 16.84 3.13 10.59
C ASN A 839 15.70 2.69 9.66
N TYR A 840 15.33 3.54 8.71
CA TYR A 840 14.26 3.26 7.73
C TYR A 840 12.90 2.88 8.32
N ALA A 841 12.66 3.09 9.63
CA ALA A 841 11.40 2.73 10.29
C ALA A 841 10.18 3.34 9.59
N PHE A 842 10.31 4.55 9.03
CA PHE A 842 9.25 5.26 8.30
C PHE A 842 9.61 5.55 6.83
N SER A 843 10.61 4.85 6.28
CA SER A 843 11.02 5.06 4.89
C SER A 843 9.89 4.68 3.94
N GLY A 844 9.57 5.56 2.97
CA GLY A 844 8.47 5.32 2.03
C GLY A 844 7.08 5.66 2.58
N CYS A 845 6.97 6.25 3.78
CA CYS A 845 5.70 6.80 4.27
C CYS A 845 5.43 8.18 3.66
N PHE A 846 5.26 8.26 2.35
CA PHE A 846 5.27 9.55 1.62
C PHE A 846 4.16 10.52 2.03
N GLU A 847 3.03 10.01 2.53
CA GLU A 847 1.90 10.83 3.00
C GLU A 847 2.03 11.25 4.48
N LEU A 848 3.10 10.85 5.19
CA LEU A 848 3.28 11.17 6.60
C LEU A 848 3.54 12.66 6.79
N THR A 849 2.51 13.37 7.21
CA THR A 849 2.55 14.84 7.39
C THR A 849 2.54 15.25 8.85
N THR A 850 2.02 14.40 9.74
CA THR A 850 1.76 14.77 11.14
C THR A 850 2.24 13.71 12.13
N VAL A 851 2.97 14.12 13.15
CA VAL A 851 3.40 13.28 14.28
C VAL A 851 2.86 13.88 15.57
N TYR A 852 2.07 13.10 16.29
CA TYR A 852 1.56 13.44 17.63
C TYR A 852 2.47 12.76 18.66
N TYR A 853 3.35 13.51 19.30
CA TYR A 853 4.25 12.98 20.31
C TYR A 853 3.69 13.20 21.72
N GLY A 854 3.72 12.16 22.55
CA GLY A 854 3.22 12.17 23.93
C GLY A 854 4.07 12.98 24.91
N GLY A 855 5.33 13.24 24.56
CA GLY A 855 6.26 14.00 25.39
C GLY A 855 6.40 15.46 24.97
N SER A 856 7.39 16.13 25.55
CA SER A 856 7.78 17.50 25.22
C SER A 856 8.75 17.57 24.03
N ALA A 857 9.00 18.78 23.54
CA ALA A 857 9.99 19.00 22.48
C ALA A 857 11.43 18.64 22.90
N SER A 858 11.76 18.76 24.20
CA SER A 858 13.05 18.28 24.72
C SER A 858 13.14 16.76 24.66
N ASP A 859 12.10 16.05 25.11
CA ASP A 859 12.11 14.58 25.18
C ASP A 859 12.25 13.98 23.78
N TRP A 860 11.62 14.59 22.77
CA TRP A 860 11.78 14.17 21.36
C TRP A 860 13.23 14.20 20.89
N ASN A 861 14.01 15.20 21.30
CA ASN A 861 15.41 15.33 20.90
C ASN A 861 16.32 14.31 21.59
N GLU A 862 15.84 13.65 22.65
CA GLU A 862 16.56 12.57 23.34
C GLU A 862 16.32 11.20 22.68
N ILE A 863 15.31 11.07 21.82
CA ILE A 863 15.02 9.83 21.10
C ILE A 863 16.18 9.52 20.13
N ALA A 864 16.72 8.32 20.23
CA ALA A 864 17.69 7.80 19.28
C ALA A 864 17.00 7.43 17.96
N ILE A 865 16.90 8.40 17.04
CA ILE A 865 16.31 8.22 15.70
C ILE A 865 17.38 7.81 14.69
N GLY A 866 17.22 6.63 14.11
CA GLY A 866 18.07 6.08 13.06
C GLY A 866 17.98 6.86 11.75
N SER A 867 18.98 6.63 10.89
CA SER A 867 19.08 7.23 9.56
C SER A 867 17.92 6.82 8.63
N TYR A 868 17.70 7.61 7.58
CA TYR A 868 16.72 7.34 6.51
C TYR A 868 15.25 7.30 6.97
N ASN A 869 14.92 8.14 7.95
CA ASN A 869 13.55 8.45 8.39
C ASN A 869 13.15 9.86 7.92
N TYR A 870 13.33 10.17 6.63
CA TYR A 870 13.15 11.52 6.10
C TYR A 870 11.72 12.02 6.30
N GLU A 871 10.75 11.13 6.09
CA GLU A 871 9.31 11.35 6.21
C GLU A 871 8.91 11.65 7.66
N LEU A 872 9.44 10.89 8.63
CA LEU A 872 9.25 11.18 10.06
C LEU A 872 9.86 12.54 10.44
N ASN A 873 11.06 12.82 9.94
CA ASN A 873 11.80 14.04 10.29
C ASN A 873 11.19 15.30 9.67
N SER A 874 10.60 15.19 8.48
CA SER A 874 9.94 16.29 7.77
C SER A 874 8.51 16.55 8.25
N ALA A 875 7.85 15.55 8.86
CA ALA A 875 6.50 15.69 9.38
C ALA A 875 6.38 16.78 10.46
N THR A 876 5.22 17.43 10.49
CA THR A 876 4.87 18.42 11.52
C THR A 876 4.63 17.70 12.84
N ARG A 877 5.45 18.01 13.83
CA ARG A 877 5.35 17.46 15.19
C ARG A 877 4.47 18.33 16.07
N TYR A 878 3.53 17.69 16.76
CA TYR A 878 2.73 18.24 17.85
C TYR A 878 3.09 17.53 19.14
N TYR A 879 3.20 18.29 20.22
CA TYR A 879 3.55 17.78 21.56
C TYR A 879 2.30 17.71 22.44
N TYR A 880 2.17 16.67 23.25
CA TYR A 880 0.96 16.47 24.05
C TYR A 880 0.88 17.51 25.16
N SER A 881 -0.31 18.05 25.39
CA SER A 881 -0.59 18.93 26.52
C SER A 881 -1.96 18.63 27.12
N ALA A 882 -1.97 18.35 28.42
CA ALA A 882 -3.20 18.15 29.20
C ALA A 882 -3.92 19.47 29.55
N THR A 883 -3.24 20.62 29.41
CA THR A 883 -3.78 21.97 29.62
C THR A 883 -3.59 22.83 28.36
N GLU A 884 -4.15 24.04 28.32
CA GLU A 884 -3.82 25.00 27.26
C GLU A 884 -2.30 25.29 27.23
N PRO A 885 -1.68 25.41 26.05
CA PRO A 885 -0.23 25.56 25.92
C PRO A 885 0.25 26.97 26.29
N THR A 886 1.37 27.05 27.01
CA THR A 886 1.86 28.35 27.54
C THR A 886 2.88 29.06 26.66
N GLU A 887 3.60 28.41 25.74
CA GLU A 887 4.43 29.06 24.69
C GLU A 887 5.15 27.99 23.81
N ALA A 888 4.80 27.90 22.51
CA ALA A 888 5.56 27.28 21.37
C ALA A 888 4.66 26.92 20.15
N GLY A 889 3.34 26.93 20.29
CA GLY A 889 2.39 26.92 19.16
C GLY A 889 2.18 25.61 18.40
N ARG A 890 2.65 24.44 18.87
CA ARG A 890 2.35 23.13 18.24
C ARG A 890 2.03 22.06 19.29
N TRP A 891 0.79 22.06 19.73
CA TRP A 891 0.31 21.18 20.79
C TRP A 891 -0.94 20.43 20.39
N TRP A 892 -1.16 19.26 20.98
CA TRP A 892 -2.36 18.47 20.77
C TRP A 892 -2.88 17.89 22.08
N HIS A 893 -4.14 17.49 22.06
CA HIS A 893 -4.81 16.77 23.13
C HIS A 893 -5.69 15.66 22.54
N TYR A 894 -6.20 14.76 23.38
CA TYR A 894 -7.24 13.82 22.93
C TYR A 894 -8.61 14.51 22.96
N ASP A 895 -9.37 14.42 21.87
CA ASP A 895 -10.76 14.86 21.82
C ASP A 895 -11.67 13.94 22.64
N GLN A 896 -12.97 14.27 22.71
CA GLN A 896 -13.99 13.45 23.39
C GLN A 896 -14.14 12.02 22.84
N ASN A 897 -13.54 11.71 21.69
CA ASN A 897 -13.56 10.39 21.05
C ASN A 897 -12.18 9.70 21.13
N GLY A 898 -11.23 10.23 21.91
CA GLY A 898 -9.88 9.67 22.03
C GLY A 898 -8.99 9.88 20.81
N LYS A 899 -9.32 10.81 19.90
CA LYS A 899 -8.50 11.13 18.74
C LYS A 899 -7.58 12.34 19.02
N PRO A 900 -6.33 12.32 18.55
CA PRO A 900 -5.49 13.51 18.58
C PRO A 900 -6.17 14.68 17.87
N ALA A 901 -6.35 15.78 18.59
CA ALA A 901 -6.84 17.06 18.10
C ALA A 901 -5.85 18.16 18.46
N ILE A 902 -5.59 19.04 17.51
CA ILE A 902 -4.66 20.14 17.67
C ILE A 902 -5.36 21.24 18.47
N TRP A 903 -4.66 21.84 19.44
CA TRP A 903 -5.16 23.03 20.13
C TRP A 903 -5.35 24.17 19.11
N PRO A 904 -6.54 24.79 19.03
CA PRO A 904 -6.88 25.79 18.01
C PRO A 904 -6.06 27.07 18.06
#